data_AF-A0A454C999-F1
#
_entry.id   AF-A0A454C999-F1
#
_cell.length_a   1.000
_cell.length_b   1.000
_cell.length_c   1.000
_cell.angle_alpha   90.00
_cell.angle_beta   90.00
_cell.angle_gamma   90.00
#
_symmetry.space_group_name_H-M   'P 1'
#
loop_
_entity.id
_entity.type
_entity.pdbx_description
1 polymer ?
#
loop_
_entity_poly.entity_id
_entity_poly.type
_entity_poly.pdbx_seq_one_letter_code
_entity_poly.pdbx_strand_id
1 'polypeptide(L)'
;MNNKNFKDKKVILSIDNLKKYFVNQGMINKAVDGVSFDVHEGEIVGLIGESGSGKTTVGSTILRLYDDYNGFVRLEDKIISGKRISESLNRFLRKNVQMIFQDPHASLNSQQNIYSILKEPLLVNGVMKDKIKDIFKDWLNVKKNFKYTFQIEAMRLELQNYLEINKLAEPLFKKWTENLNKLEFNFDISREDNFSLFFGYLEEKQNVESIIINNMYANVDRLIEFYYETQRKYRNKELPGPQIALNEKEEKLKYIQCLSKTSKIAYEASLELKEVKKQIFNLRHKIEKISSESKNTFANYIHESKNEKSLIDIARLMSCDLDFYSYNLKSELLMNKRGQVLAKIKPFNKFLGFNNIKKLINELDEYINEFYKTKLAPLPYSKTLKSDIKNVLEKDFDFKFNEYTKISELEKQKLDSELKQLLSREVEIKKVIKENPNPEITSEQLQEAKNDLELGKQAYLEGRSKYLISYKAELESLYKNLEEQKKFYLELRKQQDYCNNKYKELKQKFFEYVEQLRQKEKDKILLKIAELKQNQDKSNKDKKSLAKLQSKLKSIKVQYNTILKMYHSDISLKEDTLKSFDIERKYLDKDINNIYVLLGIDHKWVETNLKTADAMAGVDARHMKWVWRKRYFDSKVSYPIAKLLISSILYKTIIYKALEDVGLLKQFAYRYPHEFSGGQLQRIVIARALIVEPQVIVADEPIASLDISIQAQVVNLLKELCIKKNIGLIFIAHDLSMIEYVADEVQIMHLGKIVESGKTEAIYANPIHPYTINLFKAIPKISNANEKFQNVSFALDYLDEQKFPNVPETFKVGEDHYVYGTASQLKQWTHNAKLEKEHKEL
;
A
#
# COMPACT_ATOMS: atom_id res chain seq x y z
N MET A 1 -13.72 -21.64 7.97
CA MET A 1 -14.04 -20.20 7.83
C MET A 1 -14.14 -19.63 9.24
N ASN A 2 -13.21 -18.75 9.63
CA ASN A 2 -13.27 -18.09 10.94
C ASN A 2 -14.37 -17.04 10.90
N ASN A 3 -15.39 -17.17 11.74
CA ASN A 3 -16.37 -16.13 12.06
C ASN A 3 -15.60 -14.89 12.57
N LYS A 4 -15.21 -13.99 11.68
CA LYS A 4 -14.57 -12.72 12.02
C LYS A 4 -15.68 -11.69 12.18
N ASN A 5 -16.03 -11.39 13.42
CA ASN A 5 -16.94 -10.29 13.70
C ASN A 5 -16.16 -8.96 13.57
N PHE A 6 -16.30 -8.28 12.43
CA PHE A 6 -15.61 -7.01 12.17
C PHE A 6 -16.18 -5.83 12.98
N LYS A 7 -17.33 -6.02 13.63
CA LYS A 7 -17.98 -5.04 14.51
C LYS A 7 -17.11 -4.55 15.68
N ASP A 8 -16.16 -5.38 16.14
CA ASP A 8 -15.24 -5.00 17.22
C ASP A 8 -14.01 -4.21 16.70
N LYS A 9 -13.82 -4.13 15.38
CA LYS A 9 -12.71 -3.40 14.78
C LYS A 9 -13.04 -1.93 14.55
N LYS A 10 -12.01 -1.12 14.40
CA LYS A 10 -12.15 0.33 14.14
C LYS A 10 -12.77 0.57 12.75
N VAL A 11 -13.77 1.45 12.68
CA VAL A 11 -14.30 2.01 11.43
C VAL A 11 -13.25 2.94 10.82
N ILE A 12 -12.75 2.61 9.64
CA ILE A 12 -11.80 3.44 8.90
C ILE A 12 -12.53 4.42 7.99
N LEU A 13 -13.54 3.97 7.25
CA LEU A 13 -14.32 4.82 6.37
C LEU A 13 -15.78 4.75 6.80
N SER A 14 -16.42 5.90 6.92
CA SER A 14 -17.86 5.99 7.15
C SER A 14 -18.48 6.88 6.10
N ILE A 15 -19.48 6.35 5.40
CA ILE A 15 -20.22 7.05 4.34
C ILE A 15 -21.65 7.18 4.82
N ASP A 16 -22.12 8.41 4.92
CA ASP A 16 -23.45 8.76 5.40
C ASP A 16 -24.18 9.60 4.35
N ASN A 17 -25.29 9.06 3.83
CA ASN A 17 -26.21 9.74 2.91
C ASN A 17 -25.50 10.39 1.70
N LEU A 18 -24.55 9.68 1.10
CA LEU A 18 -23.79 10.16 -0.04
C LEU A 18 -24.72 10.38 -1.24
N LYS A 19 -24.69 11.59 -1.79
CA LYS A 19 -25.51 11.98 -2.94
C LYS A 19 -24.63 12.69 -3.97
N LYS A 20 -24.57 12.13 -5.18
CA LYS A 20 -23.88 12.72 -6.33
C LYS A 20 -24.81 12.71 -7.53
N TYR A 21 -25.20 13.90 -7.96
CA TYR A 21 -26.03 14.08 -9.15
C TYR A 21 -25.25 14.83 -10.23
N PHE A 22 -25.58 14.54 -11.48
CA PHE A 22 -25.07 15.23 -12.66
C PHE A 22 -26.21 15.97 -13.34
N VAL A 23 -25.95 17.21 -13.77
CA VAL A 23 -26.95 18.03 -14.47
C VAL A 23 -26.49 18.23 -15.90
N ASN A 24 -27.20 17.62 -16.84
CA ASN A 24 -26.90 17.72 -18.28
C ASN A 24 -28.14 18.25 -19.01
N GLN A 25 -28.02 19.40 -19.68
CA GLN A 25 -29.10 20.01 -20.48
C GLN A 25 -30.43 20.17 -19.71
N GLY A 26 -30.37 20.45 -18.40
CA GLY A 26 -31.56 20.58 -17.54
C GLY A 26 -32.12 19.25 -16.99
N MET A 27 -31.64 18.10 -17.46
CA MET A 27 -31.96 16.80 -16.87
C MET A 27 -31.01 16.48 -15.71
N ILE A 28 -31.58 16.06 -14.59
CA ILE A 28 -30.83 15.63 -13.40
C ILE A 28 -30.68 14.11 -13.44
N ASN A 29 -29.45 13.64 -13.64
CA ASN A 29 -29.11 12.23 -13.47
C ASN A 29 -28.64 11.98 -12.03
N LYS A 30 -29.41 11.18 -11.28
CA LYS A 30 -29.11 10.82 -9.90
C LYS A 30 -28.18 9.59 -9.86
N ALA A 31 -26.89 9.81 -10.14
CA ALA A 31 -25.91 8.71 -10.18
C ALA A 31 -25.71 8.03 -8.82
N VAL A 32 -25.77 8.78 -7.72
CA VAL A 32 -25.71 8.26 -6.35
C VAL A 32 -26.74 9.02 -5.51
N ASP A 33 -27.65 8.32 -4.84
CA ASP A 33 -28.78 8.91 -4.10
C ASP A 33 -28.97 8.24 -2.73
N GLY A 34 -28.31 8.76 -1.70
CA GLY A 34 -28.51 8.35 -0.30
C GLY A 34 -27.75 7.09 0.11
N VAL A 35 -26.58 6.87 -0.48
CA VAL A 35 -25.72 5.71 -0.19
C VAL A 35 -25.08 5.87 1.20
N SER A 36 -25.26 4.88 2.07
CA SER A 36 -24.67 4.86 3.41
C SER A 36 -24.14 3.48 3.77
N PHE A 37 -22.88 3.40 4.19
CA PHE A 37 -22.24 2.20 4.73
C PHE A 37 -20.88 2.54 5.37
N ASP A 38 -20.40 1.67 6.24
CA ASP A 38 -19.11 1.78 6.91
C ASP A 38 -18.11 0.74 6.38
N VAL A 39 -16.82 0.97 6.56
CA VAL A 39 -15.73 0.04 6.22
C VAL A 39 -14.75 -0.03 7.39
N HIS A 40 -14.50 -1.24 7.89
CA HIS A 40 -13.67 -1.53 9.04
C HIS A 40 -12.24 -1.97 8.65
N GLU A 41 -11.35 -2.06 9.64
CA GLU A 41 -9.97 -2.52 9.45
C GLU A 41 -9.87 -3.97 8.94
N GLY A 42 -9.33 -4.12 7.73
CA GLY A 42 -9.14 -5.41 7.06
C GLY A 42 -10.45 -6.07 6.60
N GLU A 43 -11.54 -5.31 6.54
CA GLU A 43 -12.83 -5.71 5.99
C GLU A 43 -12.90 -5.41 4.48
N ILE A 44 -13.57 -6.29 3.75
CA ILE A 44 -13.85 -6.12 2.32
C ILE A 44 -15.36 -5.92 2.14
N VAL A 45 -15.75 -4.73 1.69
CA VAL A 45 -17.13 -4.38 1.36
C VAL A 45 -17.32 -4.46 -0.16
N GLY A 46 -18.15 -5.39 -0.60
CA GLY A 46 -18.52 -5.58 -2.00
C GLY A 46 -19.61 -4.60 -2.43
N LEU A 47 -19.37 -3.81 -3.47
CA LEU A 47 -20.37 -2.93 -4.07
C LEU A 47 -20.79 -3.51 -5.42
N ILE A 48 -22.03 -4.03 -5.52
CA ILE A 48 -22.51 -4.77 -6.69
C ILE A 48 -23.70 -4.09 -7.36
N GLY A 49 -23.89 -4.33 -8.64
CA GLY A 49 -25.05 -3.90 -9.42
C GLY A 49 -24.74 -3.90 -10.90
N GLU A 50 -25.75 -3.68 -11.73
CA GLU A 50 -25.59 -3.55 -13.18
C GLU A 50 -24.66 -2.39 -13.59
N SER A 51 -24.20 -2.44 -14.84
CA SER A 51 -23.49 -1.30 -15.44
C SER A 51 -24.36 -0.04 -15.37
N GLY A 52 -23.78 1.08 -14.95
CA GLY A 52 -24.52 2.33 -14.78
C GLY A 52 -25.29 2.48 -13.45
N SER A 53 -25.22 1.52 -12.52
CA SER A 53 -25.92 1.62 -11.22
C SER A 53 -25.34 2.66 -10.24
N GLY A 54 -24.18 3.26 -10.54
CA GLY A 54 -23.55 4.32 -9.73
C GLY A 54 -22.29 3.91 -8.95
N LYS A 55 -21.84 2.66 -9.05
CA LYS A 55 -20.71 2.10 -8.25
C LYS A 55 -19.40 2.88 -8.40
N THR A 56 -18.93 3.07 -9.64
CA THR A 56 -17.72 3.85 -9.95
C THR A 56 -17.85 5.31 -9.49
N THR A 57 -19.07 5.87 -9.54
CA THR A 57 -19.34 7.22 -9.04
C THR A 57 -19.15 7.30 -7.52
N VAL A 58 -19.64 6.31 -6.76
CA VAL A 58 -19.38 6.23 -5.30
C VAL A 58 -17.87 6.24 -5.02
N GLY A 59 -17.11 5.35 -5.68
CA GLY A 59 -15.66 5.27 -5.54
C GLY A 59 -14.93 6.58 -5.88
N SER A 60 -15.27 7.18 -7.01
CA SER A 60 -14.70 8.44 -7.50
C SER A 60 -15.01 9.61 -6.57
N THR A 61 -16.20 9.64 -5.96
CA THR A 61 -16.61 10.68 -5.01
C THR A 61 -15.85 10.55 -3.68
N ILE A 62 -15.61 9.34 -3.18
CA ILE A 62 -14.80 9.10 -1.96
C ILE A 62 -13.37 9.64 -2.14
N LEU A 63 -12.79 9.44 -3.33
CA LEU A 63 -11.47 9.96 -3.70
C LEU A 63 -11.46 11.46 -4.03
N ARG A 64 -12.64 12.11 -4.02
CA ARG A 64 -12.85 13.51 -4.42
C ARG A 64 -12.36 13.81 -5.84
N LEU A 65 -12.55 12.88 -6.78
CA LEU A 65 -12.47 13.20 -8.22
C LEU A 65 -13.62 14.12 -8.64
N TYR A 66 -14.74 14.04 -7.92
CA TYR A 66 -15.82 15.02 -7.93
C TYR A 66 -15.85 15.77 -6.60
N ASP A 67 -15.74 17.10 -6.64
CA ASP A 67 -15.75 17.96 -5.44
C ASP A 67 -17.17 18.42 -5.05
N ASP A 68 -18.15 18.20 -5.92
CA ASP A 68 -19.54 18.62 -5.77
C ASP A 68 -20.45 17.42 -5.47
N TYR A 69 -20.55 17.08 -4.19
CA TYR A 69 -21.47 16.07 -3.67
C TYR A 69 -22.06 16.48 -2.32
N ASN A 70 -23.19 15.88 -1.97
CA ASN A 70 -23.84 15.99 -0.67
C ASN A 70 -23.62 14.71 0.14
N GLY A 71 -23.90 14.75 1.44
CA GLY A 71 -23.58 13.67 2.38
C GLY A 71 -22.23 13.84 3.09
N PHE A 72 -21.96 12.92 4.01
CA PHE A 72 -20.77 12.93 4.86
C PHE A 72 -19.92 11.72 4.59
N VAL A 73 -18.63 11.97 4.43
CA VAL A 73 -17.62 10.93 4.29
C VAL A 73 -16.58 11.23 5.35
N ARG A 74 -16.33 10.27 6.22
CA ARG A 74 -15.33 10.36 7.28
C ARG A 74 -14.26 9.32 7.06
N LEU A 75 -13.00 9.75 7.09
CA LEU A 75 -11.84 8.89 7.09
C LEU A 75 -11.18 8.94 8.47
N GLU A 76 -11.19 7.80 9.14
CA GLU A 76 -10.99 7.65 10.58
C GLU A 76 -11.96 8.55 11.36
N ASP A 77 -11.45 9.63 11.94
CA ASP A 77 -12.20 10.63 12.69
C ASP A 77 -12.30 11.98 11.96
N LYS A 78 -11.78 12.07 10.73
CA LYS A 78 -11.72 13.33 9.97
C LYS A 78 -12.77 13.34 8.87
N ILE A 79 -13.59 14.38 8.88
CA ILE A 79 -14.57 14.63 7.83
C ILE A 79 -13.83 15.05 6.56
N ILE A 80 -13.97 14.27 5.50
CA ILE A 80 -13.39 14.55 4.18
C ILE A 80 -14.44 15.05 3.17
N SER A 81 -15.70 15.19 3.58
CA SER A 81 -16.76 15.79 2.77
C SER A 81 -16.78 17.31 2.78
N GLY A 82 -17.46 17.88 1.79
CA GLY A 82 -17.67 19.32 1.65
C GLY A 82 -16.91 19.95 0.48
N LYS A 83 -17.40 21.12 0.04
CA LYS A 83 -16.95 21.81 -1.18
C LYS A 83 -15.47 22.18 -1.19
N ARG A 84 -14.88 22.46 -0.01
CA ARG A 84 -13.46 22.77 0.14
C ARG A 84 -12.91 22.13 1.40
N ILE A 85 -11.76 21.48 1.28
CA ILE A 85 -10.98 20.97 2.41
C ILE A 85 -9.58 21.60 2.43
N SER A 86 -8.94 21.61 3.60
CA SER A 86 -7.60 22.18 3.75
C SER A 86 -6.57 21.36 2.98
N GLU A 87 -5.47 22.00 2.55
CA GLU A 87 -4.40 21.31 1.84
C GLU A 87 -3.73 20.19 2.68
N SER A 88 -3.69 20.37 4.00
CA SER A 88 -3.24 19.33 4.93
C SER A 88 -4.17 18.11 4.90
N LEU A 89 -5.49 18.33 4.88
CA LEU A 89 -6.48 17.26 4.81
C LEU A 89 -6.49 16.59 3.43
N ASN A 90 -6.30 17.35 2.35
CA ASN A 90 -6.11 16.81 1.00
C ASN A 90 -4.90 15.87 0.93
N ARG A 91 -3.75 16.28 1.49
CA ARG A 91 -2.55 15.42 1.56
C ARG A 91 -2.80 14.16 2.39
N PHE A 92 -3.54 14.28 3.50
CA PHE A 92 -3.94 13.14 4.32
C PHE A 92 -4.83 12.17 3.54
N LEU A 93 -5.86 12.66 2.84
CA LEU A 93 -6.77 11.86 2.01
C LEU A 93 -6.01 11.14 0.89
N ARG A 94 -5.19 11.86 0.11
CA ARG A 94 -4.42 11.28 -1.01
C ARG A 94 -3.37 10.26 -0.58
N LYS A 95 -2.96 10.26 0.68
CA LYS A 95 -2.07 9.25 1.24
C LYS A 95 -2.85 8.01 1.69
N ASN A 96 -4.01 8.22 2.32
CA ASN A 96 -4.72 7.17 3.03
C ASN A 96 -5.85 6.49 2.24
N VAL A 97 -6.32 7.10 1.14
CA VAL A 97 -7.29 6.49 0.22
C VAL A 97 -6.64 6.37 -1.15
N GLN A 98 -6.59 5.15 -1.69
CA GLN A 98 -6.03 4.86 -3.00
C GLN A 98 -7.03 4.12 -3.88
N MET A 99 -6.87 4.23 -5.20
CA MET A 99 -7.74 3.58 -6.18
C MET A 99 -6.97 2.54 -6.98
N ILE A 100 -7.62 1.43 -7.26
CA ILE A 100 -7.23 0.48 -8.31
C ILE A 100 -8.26 0.64 -9.43
N PHE A 101 -7.82 1.08 -10.60
CA PHE A 101 -8.69 1.34 -11.76
C PHE A 101 -8.96 0.05 -12.55
N GLN A 102 -10.07 0.06 -13.30
CA GLN A 102 -10.53 -1.06 -14.15
C GLN A 102 -9.54 -1.43 -15.26
N ASP A 103 -8.89 -0.44 -15.90
CA ASP A 103 -7.90 -0.66 -16.95
C ASP A 103 -6.48 -0.33 -16.47
N PRO A 104 -5.62 -1.35 -16.30
CA PRO A 104 -4.21 -1.16 -15.95
C PRO A 104 -3.44 -0.34 -16.97
N HIS A 105 -3.72 -0.49 -18.27
CA HIS A 105 -2.99 0.18 -19.33
C HIS A 105 -3.23 1.69 -19.30
N ALA A 106 -4.50 2.12 -19.15
CA ALA A 106 -4.84 3.53 -18.99
C ALA A 106 -4.29 4.14 -17.68
N SER A 107 -4.14 3.32 -16.63
CA SER A 107 -3.69 3.80 -15.33
C SER A 107 -2.18 4.06 -15.23
N LEU A 108 -1.36 3.40 -16.06
CA LEU A 108 0.11 3.43 -15.99
C LEU A 108 0.71 4.22 -17.16
N ASN A 109 1.75 5.02 -16.88
CA ASN A 109 2.47 5.73 -17.94
C ASN A 109 3.43 4.78 -18.69
N SER A 110 3.09 4.42 -19.93
CA SER A 110 3.86 3.47 -20.75
C SER A 110 5.27 3.95 -21.14
N GLN A 111 5.56 5.24 -21.02
CA GLN A 111 6.88 5.82 -21.31
C GLN A 111 7.85 5.78 -20.11
N GLN A 112 7.36 5.39 -18.93
CA GLN A 112 8.17 5.27 -17.72
C GLN A 112 8.36 3.81 -17.32
N ASN A 113 9.50 3.51 -16.71
CA ASN A 113 9.70 2.20 -16.11
C ASN A 113 8.91 2.05 -14.79
N ILE A 114 8.68 0.80 -14.39
CA ILE A 114 7.90 0.48 -13.18
C ILE A 114 8.47 1.15 -11.93
N TYR A 115 9.80 1.26 -11.82
CA TYR A 115 10.49 1.95 -10.73
C TYR A 115 10.05 3.41 -10.62
N SER A 116 10.00 4.14 -11.74
CA SER A 116 9.60 5.54 -11.75
C SER A 116 8.12 5.71 -11.41
N ILE A 117 7.27 4.82 -11.95
CA ILE A 117 5.83 4.80 -11.67
C ILE A 117 5.55 4.55 -10.18
N LEU A 118 6.23 3.58 -9.57
CA LEU A 118 6.08 3.28 -8.14
C LEU A 118 6.74 4.35 -7.24
N LYS A 119 7.77 5.04 -7.73
CA LYS A 119 8.43 6.14 -7.02
C LYS A 119 7.54 7.39 -6.92
N GLU A 120 6.69 7.64 -7.91
CA GLU A 120 5.87 8.86 -7.98
C GLU A 120 4.91 9.02 -6.77
N PRO A 121 4.07 8.02 -6.40
CA PRO A 121 3.22 8.12 -5.21
C PRO A 121 3.99 8.42 -3.92
N LEU A 122 5.18 7.83 -3.77
CA LEU A 122 6.05 8.05 -2.61
C LEU A 122 6.56 9.50 -2.52
N LEU A 123 6.81 10.14 -3.67
CA LEU A 123 7.24 11.53 -3.77
C LEU A 123 6.07 12.49 -3.53
N VAL A 124 4.96 12.30 -4.25
CA VAL A 124 3.79 13.19 -4.23
C VAL A 124 3.15 13.23 -2.84
N ASN A 125 3.02 12.07 -2.18
CA ASN A 125 2.43 11.99 -0.85
C ASN A 125 3.42 12.29 0.30
N GLY A 126 4.68 12.64 -0.01
CA GLY A 126 5.67 13.05 0.98
C GLY A 126 6.15 11.95 1.94
N VAL A 127 5.77 10.69 1.72
CA VAL A 127 6.10 9.54 2.58
C VAL A 127 7.61 9.44 2.82
N MET A 128 8.38 9.62 1.74
CA MET A 128 9.84 9.53 1.80
C MET A 128 10.50 10.74 2.45
N LYS A 129 9.91 11.92 2.28
CA LYS A 129 10.39 13.14 2.96
C LYS A 129 10.31 12.97 4.47
N ASP A 130 9.22 12.38 4.96
CA ASP A 130 9.01 12.13 6.39
C ASP A 130 9.94 11.04 6.93
N LYS A 131 10.07 9.90 6.24
CA LYS A 131 11.02 8.82 6.62
C LYS A 131 12.46 9.32 6.69
N ILE A 132 12.91 10.08 5.68
CA ILE A 132 14.26 10.65 5.66
C ILE A 132 14.45 11.68 6.77
N LYS A 133 13.45 12.56 6.98
CA LYS A 133 13.51 13.54 8.07
C LYS A 133 13.64 12.84 9.42
N ASP A 134 12.98 11.71 9.63
CA ASP A 134 13.07 10.94 10.86
C ASP A 134 14.46 10.33 11.09
N ILE A 135 15.03 9.68 10.07
CA ILE A 135 16.39 9.10 10.14
C ILE A 135 17.43 10.16 10.51
N PHE A 136 17.39 11.32 9.85
CA PHE A 136 18.40 12.36 10.04
C PHE A 136 18.29 13.13 11.37
N LYS A 137 17.26 12.88 12.20
CA LYS A 137 17.17 13.47 13.56
C LYS A 137 18.30 12.96 14.46
N ASP A 138 18.59 11.67 14.38
CA ASP A 138 19.51 10.96 15.28
C ASP A 138 20.63 10.19 14.55
N TRP A 139 20.67 10.22 13.21
CA TRP A 139 21.63 9.49 12.37
C TRP A 139 23.10 9.57 12.83
N LEU A 140 23.65 10.77 13.09
CA LEU A 140 25.04 10.91 13.53
C LEU A 140 25.29 10.26 14.90
N ASN A 141 24.32 10.33 15.81
CA ASN A 141 24.46 9.78 17.16
C ASN A 141 24.42 8.25 17.13
N VAL A 142 23.49 7.68 16.36
CA VAL A 142 23.40 6.23 16.13
C VAL A 142 24.70 5.70 15.53
N LYS A 143 25.19 6.33 14.45
CA LYS A 143 26.46 5.97 13.81
C LYS A 143 27.65 6.04 14.77
N LYS A 144 27.72 7.08 15.61
CA LYS A 144 28.82 7.25 16.57
C LYS A 144 28.81 6.19 17.66
N ASN A 145 27.64 5.85 18.20
CA ASN A 145 27.51 4.93 19.33
C ASN A 145 27.62 3.45 18.92
N PHE A 146 27.18 3.09 17.70
CA PHE A 146 27.12 1.70 17.24
C PHE A 146 28.11 1.39 16.10
N LYS A 147 29.12 2.25 15.89
CA LYS A 147 30.10 2.12 14.78
C LYS A 147 30.67 0.72 14.63
N TYR A 148 31.17 0.13 15.72
CA TYR A 148 31.82 -1.18 15.69
C TYR A 148 30.82 -2.32 15.53
N THR A 149 29.64 -2.20 16.13
CA THR A 149 28.54 -3.14 15.97
C THR A 149 28.11 -3.24 14.51
N PHE A 150 27.96 -2.10 13.82
CA PHE A 150 27.66 -2.08 12.39
C PHE A 150 28.77 -2.69 11.54
N GLN A 151 30.03 -2.43 11.90
CA GLN A 151 31.18 -2.98 11.17
C GLN A 151 31.25 -4.51 11.28
N ILE A 152 31.02 -5.05 12.48
CA ILE A 152 30.99 -6.50 12.72
C ILE A 152 29.86 -7.14 11.93
N GLU A 153 28.65 -6.60 12.03
CA GLU A 153 27.49 -7.21 11.39
C GLU A 153 27.62 -7.20 9.85
N ALA A 154 28.14 -6.11 9.29
CA ALA A 154 28.44 -6.07 7.86
C ALA A 154 29.53 -7.06 7.44
N MET A 155 30.58 -7.22 8.23
CA MET A 155 31.63 -8.22 7.94
C MET A 155 31.11 -9.65 8.09
N ARG A 156 30.23 -9.93 9.06
CA ARG A 156 29.59 -11.23 9.21
C ARG A 156 28.72 -11.58 8.01
N LEU A 157 27.91 -10.62 7.53
CA LEU A 157 27.08 -10.82 6.34
C LEU A 157 27.94 -10.93 5.06
N GLU A 158 29.03 -10.17 4.95
CA GLU A 158 30.00 -10.32 3.86
C GLU A 158 30.65 -11.72 3.87
N LEU A 159 31.06 -12.21 5.04
CA LEU A 159 31.59 -13.56 5.22
C LEU A 159 30.55 -14.62 4.83
N GLN A 160 29.30 -14.46 5.29
CA GLN A 160 28.19 -15.35 4.95
C GLN A 160 27.95 -15.39 3.43
N ASN A 161 27.98 -14.23 2.75
CA ASN A 161 27.86 -14.17 1.30
C ASN A 161 28.94 -15.01 0.61
N TYR A 162 30.22 -14.85 1.00
CA TYR A 162 31.29 -15.65 0.41
C TYR A 162 31.15 -17.15 0.69
N LEU A 163 30.75 -17.52 1.92
CA LEU A 163 30.52 -18.92 2.28
C LEU A 163 29.42 -19.56 1.43
N GLU A 164 28.29 -18.86 1.26
CA GLU A 164 27.17 -19.36 0.45
C GLU A 164 27.53 -19.45 -1.03
N ILE A 165 28.22 -18.43 -1.57
CA ILE A 165 28.72 -18.44 -2.95
C ILE A 165 29.67 -19.63 -3.16
N ASN A 166 30.65 -19.79 -2.29
CA ASN A 166 31.64 -20.85 -2.39
C ASN A 166 30.99 -22.24 -2.30
N LYS A 167 30.02 -22.42 -1.39
CA LYS A 167 29.25 -23.66 -1.22
C LYS A 167 28.47 -24.05 -2.49
N LEU A 168 27.93 -23.08 -3.22
CA LEU A 168 27.20 -23.32 -4.48
C LEU A 168 28.14 -23.52 -5.67
N ALA A 169 29.23 -22.74 -5.73
CA ALA A 169 30.17 -22.72 -6.84
C ALA A 169 31.10 -23.95 -6.89
N GLU A 170 31.58 -24.43 -5.74
CA GLU A 170 32.50 -25.57 -5.66
C GLU A 170 31.99 -26.85 -6.35
N PRO A 171 30.80 -27.39 -6.01
CA PRO A 171 30.30 -28.61 -6.65
C PRO A 171 29.99 -28.40 -8.14
N LEU A 172 29.52 -27.20 -8.51
CA LEU A 172 29.20 -26.85 -9.89
C LEU A 172 30.46 -26.91 -10.76
N PHE A 173 31.51 -26.17 -10.41
CA PHE A 173 32.70 -26.09 -11.25
C PHE A 173 33.50 -27.38 -11.23
N LYS A 174 33.52 -28.12 -10.13
CA LYS A 174 34.14 -29.46 -10.10
C LYS A 174 33.45 -30.41 -11.09
N LYS A 175 32.12 -30.51 -11.03
CA LYS A 175 31.30 -31.34 -11.93
C LYS A 175 31.50 -30.95 -13.40
N TRP A 176 31.40 -29.66 -13.72
CA TRP A 176 31.44 -29.19 -15.11
C TRP A 176 32.84 -29.15 -15.72
N THR A 177 33.89 -29.01 -14.91
CA THR A 177 35.27 -29.17 -15.41
C THR A 177 35.49 -30.58 -15.94
N GLU A 178 35.00 -31.61 -15.24
CA GLU A 178 35.09 -32.99 -15.71
C GLU A 178 34.16 -33.27 -16.90
N ASN A 179 32.92 -32.82 -16.83
CA ASN A 179 31.93 -33.07 -17.89
C ASN A 179 32.32 -32.42 -19.21
N LEU A 180 32.74 -31.15 -19.21
CA LEU A 180 33.12 -30.43 -20.43
C LEU A 180 34.39 -30.99 -21.07
N ASN A 181 35.29 -31.59 -20.29
CA ASN A 181 36.50 -32.22 -20.81
C ASN A 181 36.24 -33.59 -21.47
N LYS A 182 35.21 -34.31 -21.05
CA LYS A 182 34.82 -35.62 -21.61
C LYS A 182 33.81 -35.51 -22.75
N LEU A 183 33.29 -34.32 -23.04
CA LEU A 183 32.17 -34.12 -23.95
C LEU A 183 32.66 -34.15 -25.41
N GLU A 184 32.21 -35.17 -26.14
CA GLU A 184 32.34 -35.27 -27.59
C GLU A 184 30.96 -35.47 -28.24
N PHE A 185 30.70 -34.81 -29.37
CA PHE A 185 29.42 -34.91 -30.05
C PHE A 185 29.34 -36.19 -30.88
N ASN A 186 28.48 -37.12 -30.47
CA ASN A 186 28.28 -38.41 -31.15
C ASN A 186 27.12 -38.34 -32.16
N PHE A 187 27.31 -38.93 -33.34
CA PHE A 187 26.27 -39.08 -34.37
C PHE A 187 25.22 -40.15 -34.04
N ASP A 188 25.48 -41.05 -33.09
CA ASP A 188 24.56 -42.14 -32.69
C ASP A 188 23.47 -41.68 -31.70
N ILE A 189 23.67 -40.52 -31.07
CA ILE A 189 22.76 -39.94 -30.07
C ILE A 189 21.91 -38.85 -30.75
N SER A 190 20.70 -38.60 -30.23
CA SER A 190 19.82 -37.57 -30.80
C SER A 190 20.47 -36.18 -30.74
N ARG A 191 20.07 -35.30 -31.67
CA ARG A 191 20.56 -33.91 -31.70
C ARG A 191 20.15 -33.13 -30.45
N GLU A 192 18.95 -33.40 -29.95
CA GLU A 192 18.42 -32.77 -28.74
C GLU A 192 19.24 -33.17 -27.52
N ASP A 193 19.57 -34.46 -27.37
CA ASP A 193 20.40 -34.94 -26.26
C ASP A 193 21.82 -34.33 -26.33
N ASN A 194 22.43 -34.29 -27.52
CA ASN A 194 23.73 -33.63 -27.72
C ASN A 194 23.69 -32.13 -27.38
N PHE A 195 22.56 -31.46 -27.64
CA PHE A 195 22.37 -30.07 -27.25
C PHE A 195 22.27 -29.93 -25.73
N SER A 196 21.47 -30.76 -25.08
CA SER A 196 21.29 -30.77 -23.62
C SER A 196 22.60 -31.01 -22.85
N LEU A 197 23.52 -31.83 -23.38
CA LEU A 197 24.79 -32.15 -22.72
C LEU A 197 25.64 -30.92 -22.38
N PHE A 198 25.78 -29.96 -23.30
CA PHE A 198 26.54 -28.73 -23.03
C PHE A 198 25.65 -27.57 -22.59
N PHE A 199 24.39 -27.52 -23.02
CA PHE A 199 23.43 -26.48 -22.61
C PHE A 199 23.11 -26.54 -21.11
N GLY A 200 23.13 -27.73 -20.49
CA GLY A 200 22.92 -27.91 -19.05
C GLY A 200 23.89 -27.10 -18.18
N TYR A 201 25.09 -26.78 -18.67
CA TYR A 201 26.02 -25.89 -17.97
C TYR A 201 25.43 -24.49 -17.78
N LEU A 202 24.81 -23.93 -18.82
CA LEU A 202 24.18 -22.61 -18.73
C LEU A 202 22.98 -22.61 -17.79
N GLU A 203 22.19 -23.68 -17.77
CA GLU A 203 21.02 -23.80 -16.89
C GLU A 203 21.43 -23.88 -15.42
N GLU A 204 22.37 -24.77 -15.08
CA GLU A 204 22.85 -24.88 -13.69
C GLU A 204 23.55 -23.60 -13.25
N LYS A 205 24.34 -22.97 -14.13
CA LYS A 205 24.97 -21.67 -13.86
C LYS A 205 23.93 -20.58 -13.61
N GLN A 206 22.87 -20.49 -14.42
CA GLN A 206 21.79 -19.53 -14.24
C GLN A 206 21.10 -19.71 -12.87
N ASN A 207 20.82 -20.96 -12.48
CA ASN A 207 20.18 -21.27 -11.21
C ASN A 207 21.06 -20.82 -10.03
N VAL A 208 22.36 -21.10 -10.09
CA VAL A 208 23.31 -20.68 -9.05
C VAL A 208 23.41 -19.15 -8.95
N GLU A 209 23.57 -18.45 -10.08
CA GLU A 209 23.64 -16.98 -10.08
C GLU A 209 22.35 -16.35 -9.53
N SER A 210 21.19 -16.91 -9.85
CA SER A 210 19.91 -16.44 -9.32
C SER A 210 19.83 -16.57 -7.79
N ILE A 211 20.31 -17.68 -7.23
CA ILE A 211 20.34 -17.89 -5.77
C ILE A 211 21.29 -16.88 -5.12
N ILE A 212 22.47 -16.67 -5.70
CA ILE A 212 23.46 -15.71 -5.19
C ILE A 212 22.87 -14.30 -5.12
N ILE A 213 22.25 -13.83 -6.20
CA ILE A 213 21.64 -12.50 -6.26
C ILE A 213 20.53 -12.35 -5.21
N ASN A 214 19.67 -13.37 -5.07
CA ASN A 214 18.59 -13.36 -4.07
C ASN A 214 19.14 -13.27 -2.64
N ASN A 215 20.20 -14.02 -2.33
CA ASN A 215 20.84 -13.98 -1.01
C ASN A 215 21.50 -12.62 -0.75
N MET A 216 22.13 -12.02 -1.75
CA MET A 216 22.69 -10.67 -1.62
C MET A 216 21.60 -9.62 -1.34
N TYR A 217 20.43 -9.70 -1.98
CA TYR A 217 19.29 -8.84 -1.66
C TYR A 217 18.79 -9.03 -0.23
N ALA A 218 18.62 -10.28 0.21
CA ALA A 218 18.20 -10.58 1.58
C ALA A 218 19.18 -10.02 2.62
N ASN A 219 20.48 -10.08 2.34
CA ASN A 219 21.51 -9.53 3.23
C ASN A 219 21.53 -7.99 3.25
N VAL A 220 21.23 -7.35 2.12
CA VAL A 220 20.98 -5.90 2.05
C VAL A 220 19.78 -5.50 2.92
N ASP A 221 18.69 -6.25 2.82
CA ASP A 221 17.47 -6.00 3.60
C ASP A 221 17.77 -6.15 5.11
N ARG A 222 18.49 -7.21 5.51
CA ARG A 222 18.97 -7.42 6.90
C ARG A 222 19.79 -6.25 7.43
N LEU A 223 20.71 -5.69 6.65
CA LEU A 223 21.52 -4.53 7.08
C LEU A 223 20.67 -3.28 7.33
N ILE A 224 19.65 -3.05 6.50
CA ILE A 224 18.73 -1.93 6.66
C ILE A 224 17.85 -2.14 7.90
N GLU A 225 17.32 -3.35 8.09
CA GLU A 225 16.53 -3.71 9.27
C GLU A 225 17.35 -3.56 10.56
N PHE A 226 18.60 -4.03 10.55
CA PHE A 226 19.54 -3.87 11.66
C PHE A 226 19.82 -2.40 12.01
N TYR A 227 19.90 -1.52 11.01
CA TYR A 227 19.97 -0.07 11.26
C TYR A 227 18.73 0.45 12.01
N TYR A 228 17.53 0.04 11.59
CA TYR A 228 16.30 0.47 12.25
C TYR A 228 16.17 -0.11 13.67
N GLU A 229 16.60 -1.35 13.89
CA GLU A 229 16.65 -1.95 15.23
C GLU A 229 17.60 -1.21 16.16
N THR A 230 18.81 -0.92 15.71
CA THR A 230 19.79 -0.16 16.49
C THR A 230 19.35 1.29 16.73
N GLN A 231 18.67 1.91 15.76
CA GLN A 231 18.03 3.21 15.96
C GLN A 231 16.94 3.15 17.04
N ARG A 232 16.11 2.09 17.07
CA ARG A 232 15.13 1.88 18.15
C ARG A 232 15.82 1.70 19.50
N LYS A 233 16.87 0.88 19.58
CA LYS A 233 17.70 0.71 20.79
C LYS A 233 18.25 2.05 21.29
N TYR A 234 18.80 2.86 20.38
CA TYR A 234 19.27 4.21 20.70
C TYR A 234 18.18 5.09 21.30
N ARG A 235 16.98 5.11 20.68
CA ARG A 235 15.83 5.90 21.15
C ARG A 235 15.29 5.41 22.49
N ASN A 236 15.37 4.11 22.75
CA ASN A 236 15.01 3.47 24.02
C ASN A 236 16.09 3.61 25.11
N LYS A 237 17.20 4.32 24.83
CA LYS A 237 18.37 4.48 25.72
C LYS A 237 19.12 3.17 26.03
N GLU A 238 18.94 2.13 25.23
CA GLU A 238 19.69 0.87 25.30
C GLU A 238 21.06 1.03 24.63
N LEU A 239 21.98 1.72 25.31
CA LEU A 239 23.34 1.99 24.84
C LEU A 239 24.33 0.92 25.34
N PRO A 240 25.51 0.77 24.70
CA PRO A 240 26.57 -0.09 25.23
C PRO A 240 26.93 0.27 26.68
N GLY A 241 27.01 -0.74 27.57
CA GLY A 241 27.11 -0.60 29.04
C GLY A 241 27.89 0.59 29.63
N PRO A 242 29.16 0.84 29.25
CA PRO A 242 29.92 1.95 29.83
C PRO A 242 29.37 3.34 29.47
N GLN A 243 28.66 3.49 28.35
CA GLN A 243 28.08 4.75 27.89
C GLN A 243 26.86 5.16 28.73
N ILE A 244 26.11 4.20 29.29
CA ILE A 244 24.95 4.46 30.16
C ILE A 244 25.41 5.17 31.44
N ALA A 245 26.40 4.61 32.14
CA ALA A 245 26.95 5.18 33.36
C ALA A 245 27.58 6.57 33.16
N LEU A 246 28.19 6.82 31.98
CA LEU A 246 28.71 8.15 31.63
C LEU A 246 27.57 9.14 31.38
N ASN A 247 26.55 8.75 30.62
CA ASN A 247 25.40 9.61 30.33
C ASN A 247 24.64 9.95 31.62
N GLU A 248 24.47 9.00 32.54
CA GLU A 248 23.89 9.24 33.86
C GLU A 248 24.72 10.26 34.65
N LYS A 249 26.05 10.17 34.62
CA LYS A 249 26.94 11.15 35.25
C LYS A 249 26.93 12.51 34.55
N GLU A 250 26.79 12.56 33.23
CA GLU A 250 26.62 13.82 32.47
C GLU A 250 25.26 14.48 32.73
N GLU A 251 24.19 13.69 32.83
CA GLU A 251 22.86 14.14 33.22
C GLU A 251 22.87 14.62 34.67
N LYS A 252 23.53 13.89 35.59
CA LYS A 252 23.77 14.29 36.99
C LYS A 252 24.57 15.59 37.08
N LEU A 253 25.59 15.79 36.24
CA LEU A 253 26.34 17.05 36.20
C LEU A 253 25.51 18.20 35.61
N LYS A 254 24.74 17.98 34.54
CA LYS A 254 23.82 19.01 34.01
C LYS A 254 22.77 19.39 35.05
N TYR A 255 22.24 18.41 35.76
CA TYR A 255 21.34 18.59 36.89
C TYR A 255 22.02 19.44 37.97
N ILE A 256 23.21 19.05 38.44
CA ILE A 256 23.97 19.79 39.46
C ILE A 256 24.40 21.19 39.01
N GLN A 257 24.73 21.40 37.72
CA GLN A 257 25.03 22.72 37.14
C GLN A 257 23.81 23.63 37.07
N CYS A 258 22.62 23.07 36.86
CA CYS A 258 21.39 23.82 36.98
C CYS A 258 21.10 24.16 38.45
N LEU A 259 21.33 23.21 39.36
CA LEU A 259 21.19 23.41 40.81
C LEU A 259 22.23 24.36 41.43
N SER A 260 23.38 24.56 40.78
CA SER A 260 24.37 25.56 41.18
C SER A 260 23.98 26.98 40.73
N LYS A 261 22.95 27.11 39.89
CA LYS A 261 22.42 28.40 39.39
C LYS A 261 21.03 28.72 39.92
N THR A 262 20.30 27.71 40.39
CA THR A 262 18.90 27.76 40.79
C THR A 262 18.64 26.70 41.87
N SER A 263 17.62 26.84 42.71
CA SER A 263 17.26 25.77 43.67
C SER A 263 16.72 24.50 42.99
N LYS A 264 16.68 23.36 43.71
CA LYS A 264 16.05 22.12 43.20
C LYS A 264 14.59 22.30 42.86
N ILE A 265 13.88 23.02 43.72
CA ILE A 265 12.48 23.37 43.55
C ILE A 265 12.30 24.20 42.26
N ALA A 266 13.18 25.17 42.00
CA ALA A 266 13.12 25.97 40.77
C ALA A 266 13.47 25.17 39.51
N TYR A 267 14.41 24.21 39.59
CA TYR A 267 14.77 23.37 38.45
C TYR A 267 13.65 22.39 38.07
N GLU A 268 13.08 21.68 39.04
CA GLU A 268 11.93 20.78 38.82
C GLU A 268 10.74 21.55 38.23
N ALA A 269 10.45 22.73 38.79
CA ALA A 269 9.45 23.65 38.26
C ALA A 269 9.76 24.07 36.80
N SER A 270 11.02 24.26 36.41
CA SER A 270 11.38 24.62 35.03
C SER A 270 11.13 23.51 34.01
N LEU A 271 11.29 22.24 34.41
CA LEU A 271 10.97 21.07 33.59
C LEU A 271 9.45 20.96 33.42
N GLU A 272 8.71 21.08 34.52
CA GLU A 272 7.25 21.11 34.53
C GLU A 272 6.72 22.24 33.64
N LEU A 273 7.33 23.44 33.69
CA LEU A 273 6.97 24.57 32.83
C LEU A 273 7.04 24.23 31.34
N LYS A 274 8.04 23.46 30.92
CA LYS A 274 8.23 23.07 29.52
C LYS A 274 7.14 22.10 29.06
N GLU A 275 6.76 21.17 29.92
CA GLU A 275 5.68 20.22 29.64
C GLU A 275 4.33 20.92 29.61
N VAL A 276 4.04 21.77 30.59
CA VAL A 276 2.81 22.59 30.65
C VAL A 276 2.69 23.48 29.41
N LYS A 277 3.77 24.15 28.98
CA LYS A 277 3.75 24.94 27.72
C LYS A 277 3.42 24.09 26.49
N LYS A 278 3.94 22.86 26.41
CA LYS A 278 3.63 21.92 25.33
C LYS A 278 2.16 21.48 25.38
N GLN A 279 1.64 21.21 26.58
CA GLN A 279 0.23 20.88 26.79
C GLN A 279 -0.69 22.05 26.39
N ILE A 280 -0.38 23.28 26.81
CA ILE A 280 -1.10 24.50 26.40
C ILE A 280 -1.13 24.65 24.88
N PHE A 281 0.02 24.48 24.21
CA PHE A 281 0.09 24.57 22.75
C PHE A 281 -0.81 23.53 22.07
N ASN A 282 -0.73 22.26 22.52
CA ASN A 282 -1.55 21.18 21.99
C ASN A 282 -3.05 21.42 22.24
N LEU A 283 -3.42 21.91 23.43
CA LEU A 283 -4.80 22.18 23.80
C LEU A 283 -5.38 23.35 23.00
N ARG A 284 -4.64 24.44 22.79
CA ARG A 284 -5.06 25.54 21.90
C ARG A 284 -5.34 25.05 20.48
N HIS A 285 -4.43 24.25 19.93
CA HIS A 285 -4.62 23.67 18.61
C HIS A 285 -5.83 22.72 18.57
N LYS A 286 -6.10 21.97 19.64
CA LYS A 286 -7.29 21.12 19.76
C LYS A 286 -8.58 21.95 19.77
N ILE A 287 -8.61 23.04 20.54
CA ILE A 287 -9.75 23.97 20.62
C ILE A 287 -10.05 24.59 19.24
N GLU A 288 -9.03 25.12 18.56
CA GLU A 288 -9.18 25.69 17.22
C GLU A 288 -9.68 24.66 16.22
N LYS A 289 -9.13 23.44 16.27
CA LYS A 289 -9.51 22.33 15.39
C LYS A 289 -10.98 21.96 15.57
N ILE A 290 -11.42 21.67 16.81
CA ILE A 290 -12.83 21.34 17.12
C ILE A 290 -13.75 22.46 16.62
N SER A 291 -13.37 23.73 16.85
CA SER A 291 -14.16 24.86 16.39
C SER A 291 -14.29 24.94 14.88
N SER A 292 -13.18 24.72 14.17
CA SER A 292 -13.15 24.74 12.71
C SER A 292 -13.95 23.59 12.10
N GLU A 293 -13.83 22.38 12.66
CA GLU A 293 -14.53 21.18 12.21
C GLU A 293 -16.05 21.34 12.38
N SER A 294 -16.50 21.83 13.53
CA SER A 294 -17.92 22.10 13.78
C SER A 294 -18.48 23.12 12.79
N LYS A 295 -17.78 24.25 12.58
CA LYS A 295 -18.18 25.29 11.63
C LYS A 295 -18.27 24.78 10.19
N ASN A 296 -17.32 23.94 9.79
CA ASN A 296 -17.27 23.36 8.45
C ASN A 296 -18.40 22.35 8.27
N THR A 297 -18.67 21.52 9.28
CA THR A 297 -19.78 20.56 9.27
C THR A 297 -21.13 21.26 9.07
N PHE A 298 -21.42 22.30 9.86
CA PHE A 298 -22.64 23.10 9.64
C PHE A 298 -22.65 23.79 8.28
N ALA A 299 -21.52 24.30 7.79
CA ALA A 299 -21.44 24.90 6.46
C ALA A 299 -21.78 23.88 5.36
N ASN A 300 -21.34 22.63 5.50
CA ASN A 300 -21.65 21.54 4.58
C ASN A 300 -23.15 21.23 4.58
N TYR A 301 -23.80 21.05 5.74
CA TYR A 301 -25.25 20.81 5.82
C TYR A 301 -26.10 21.99 5.28
N ILE A 302 -25.65 23.24 5.49
CA ILE A 302 -26.29 24.42 4.89
C ILE A 302 -26.15 24.40 3.37
N HIS A 303 -24.97 24.03 2.85
CA HIS A 303 -24.74 23.91 1.42
C HIS A 303 -25.56 22.77 0.79
N GLU A 304 -25.62 21.63 1.46
CA GLU A 304 -26.48 20.51 1.10
C GLU A 304 -27.95 20.96 0.98
N SER A 305 -28.47 21.68 1.98
CA SER A 305 -29.84 22.21 1.94
C SER A 305 -30.08 23.13 0.73
N LYS A 306 -29.08 23.96 0.36
CA LYS A 306 -29.16 24.82 -0.83
C LYS A 306 -29.13 24.02 -2.13
N ASN A 307 -28.29 23.00 -2.20
CA ASN A 307 -28.19 22.12 -3.36
C ASN A 307 -29.50 21.35 -3.54
N GLU A 308 -30.02 20.72 -2.49
CA GLU A 308 -31.29 19.99 -2.53
C GLU A 308 -32.44 20.90 -2.94
N LYS A 309 -32.52 22.11 -2.38
CA LYS A 309 -33.47 23.13 -2.83
C LYS A 309 -33.38 23.38 -4.33
N SER A 310 -32.18 23.59 -4.87
CA SER A 310 -31.99 23.86 -6.30
C SER A 310 -32.41 22.68 -7.18
N LEU A 311 -32.20 21.45 -6.71
CA LEU A 311 -32.57 20.24 -7.45
C LEU A 311 -34.08 20.02 -7.43
N ILE A 312 -34.72 20.25 -6.29
CA ILE A 312 -36.17 20.22 -6.13
C ILE A 312 -36.83 21.32 -6.97
N ASP A 313 -36.22 22.51 -7.06
CA ASP A 313 -36.69 23.62 -7.89
C ASP A 313 -36.70 23.24 -9.38
N ILE A 314 -35.63 22.61 -9.88
CA ILE A 314 -35.58 22.09 -11.25
C ILE A 314 -36.68 21.03 -11.46
N ALA A 315 -36.82 20.07 -10.55
CA ALA A 315 -37.86 19.04 -10.64
C ALA A 315 -39.28 19.64 -10.63
N ARG A 316 -39.50 20.69 -9.82
CA ARG A 316 -40.74 21.47 -9.77
C ARG A 316 -41.03 22.14 -11.11
N LEU A 317 -40.06 22.84 -11.69
CA LEU A 317 -40.23 23.56 -12.95
C LEU A 317 -40.46 22.64 -14.15
N MET A 318 -39.95 21.40 -14.09
CA MET A 318 -40.14 20.39 -15.14
C MET A 318 -41.43 19.56 -14.98
N SER A 319 -42.09 19.63 -13.83
CA SER A 319 -43.28 18.81 -13.55
C SER A 319 -44.52 19.30 -14.32
N CYS A 320 -45.22 18.36 -14.96
CA CYS A 320 -46.51 18.59 -15.63
C CYS A 320 -47.72 18.21 -14.76
N ASP A 321 -47.50 17.47 -13.67
CA ASP A 321 -48.50 17.06 -12.68
C ASP A 321 -48.58 18.10 -11.55
N LEU A 322 -49.79 18.59 -11.26
CA LEU A 322 -50.05 19.59 -10.23
C LEU A 322 -49.77 19.08 -8.82
N ASP A 323 -50.00 17.81 -8.53
CA ASP A 323 -49.74 17.24 -7.21
C ASP A 323 -48.25 17.10 -6.97
N PHE A 324 -47.51 16.60 -7.97
CA PHE A 324 -46.06 16.54 -7.93
C PHE A 324 -45.40 17.93 -7.90
N TYR A 325 -45.95 18.91 -8.63
CA TYR A 325 -45.53 20.31 -8.54
C TYR A 325 -45.72 20.86 -7.12
N SER A 326 -46.89 20.61 -6.52
CA SER A 326 -47.23 21.07 -5.17
C SER A 326 -46.33 20.42 -4.12
N TYR A 327 -46.05 19.13 -4.26
CA TYR A 327 -45.09 18.41 -3.43
C TYR A 327 -43.71 19.07 -3.49
N ASN A 328 -43.17 19.28 -4.69
CA ASN A 328 -41.85 19.88 -4.87
C ASN A 328 -41.81 21.33 -4.37
N LEU A 329 -42.88 22.12 -4.54
CA LEU A 329 -42.95 23.48 -4.01
C LEU A 329 -42.88 23.52 -2.47
N LYS A 330 -43.62 22.62 -1.80
CA LYS A 330 -43.57 22.46 -0.34
C LYS A 330 -42.16 22.06 0.11
N SER A 331 -41.57 21.08 -0.56
CA SER A 331 -40.22 20.57 -0.27
C SER A 331 -39.12 21.60 -0.52
N GLU A 332 -39.22 22.41 -1.58
CA GLU A 332 -38.28 23.51 -1.88
C GLU A 332 -38.26 24.54 -0.73
N LEU A 333 -39.43 24.97 -0.26
CA LEU A 333 -39.56 25.93 0.82
C LEU A 333 -39.10 25.36 2.17
N LEU A 334 -39.33 24.07 2.41
CA LEU A 334 -38.80 23.36 3.58
C LEU A 334 -37.27 23.28 3.57
N MET A 335 -36.65 22.92 2.45
CA MET A 335 -35.18 22.87 2.34
C MET A 335 -34.55 24.26 2.51
N ASN A 336 -35.25 25.30 2.04
CA ASN A 336 -34.84 26.68 2.31
C ASN A 336 -34.92 27.02 3.81
N LYS A 337 -35.99 26.61 4.51
CA LYS A 337 -36.16 26.81 5.96
C LYS A 337 -35.12 26.01 6.76
N ARG A 338 -34.86 24.75 6.39
CA ARG A 338 -33.79 23.90 6.96
C ARG A 338 -32.46 24.62 6.95
N GLY A 339 -32.05 25.16 5.78
CA GLY A 339 -30.82 25.93 5.66
C GLY A 339 -30.77 27.18 6.54
N GLN A 340 -31.89 27.89 6.72
CA GLN A 340 -31.98 29.06 7.61
C GLN A 340 -31.85 28.68 9.09
N VAL A 341 -32.51 27.59 9.51
CA VAL A 341 -32.42 27.07 10.88
C VAL A 341 -30.99 26.65 11.20
N LEU A 342 -30.33 25.91 10.29
CA LEU A 342 -28.93 25.54 10.46
C LEU A 342 -27.99 26.74 10.53
N ALA A 343 -28.23 27.78 9.72
CA ALA A 343 -27.48 29.03 9.78
C ALA A 343 -27.67 29.76 11.13
N LYS A 344 -28.87 29.67 11.74
CA LYS A 344 -29.17 30.22 13.07
C LYS A 344 -28.51 29.41 14.20
N ILE A 345 -28.43 28.09 14.08
CA ILE A 345 -27.85 27.19 15.11
C ILE A 345 -26.31 27.25 15.12
N LYS A 346 -25.69 27.34 13.94
CA LYS A 346 -24.24 27.35 13.72
C LYS A 346 -23.41 28.24 14.67
N PRO A 347 -23.76 29.53 14.92
CA PRO A 347 -22.93 30.40 15.77
C PRO A 347 -22.88 29.98 17.24
N PHE A 348 -23.93 29.32 17.75
CA PHE A 348 -24.04 28.89 19.14
C PHE A 348 -23.34 27.54 19.39
N ASN A 349 -23.25 26.69 18.37
CA ASN A 349 -22.80 25.30 18.49
C ASN A 349 -21.40 25.08 17.90
N LYS A 350 -20.47 25.99 18.20
CA LYS A 350 -19.10 25.95 17.65
C LYS A 350 -18.24 24.83 18.23
N PHE A 351 -18.63 24.19 19.32
CA PHE A 351 -17.85 23.15 19.99
C PHE A 351 -18.61 21.82 20.06
N LEU A 352 -19.57 21.63 19.15
CA LEU A 352 -20.37 20.43 19.09
C LEU A 352 -19.65 19.37 18.24
N GLY A 353 -19.35 18.20 18.82
CA GLY A 353 -18.74 17.10 18.09
C GLY A 353 -19.60 16.59 16.93
N PHE A 354 -18.98 15.94 15.94
CA PHE A 354 -19.66 15.48 14.73
C PHE A 354 -20.88 14.59 15.01
N ASN A 355 -20.77 13.62 15.92
CA ASN A 355 -21.88 12.71 16.25
C ASN A 355 -23.10 13.47 16.81
N ASN A 356 -22.86 14.50 17.64
CA ASN A 356 -23.93 15.34 18.17
C ASN A 356 -24.53 16.24 17.08
N ILE A 357 -23.71 16.76 16.16
CA ILE A 357 -24.23 17.48 14.99
C ILE A 357 -25.07 16.53 14.14
N LYS A 358 -24.62 15.30 13.85
CA LYS A 358 -25.38 14.30 13.10
C LYS A 358 -26.72 14.01 13.78
N LYS A 359 -26.72 13.80 15.10
CA LYS A 359 -27.95 13.59 15.88
C LYS A 359 -28.92 14.77 15.77
N LEU A 360 -28.41 16.00 15.93
CA LEU A 360 -29.18 17.23 15.73
C LEU A 360 -29.80 17.31 14.33
N ILE A 361 -29.05 16.93 13.29
CA ILE A 361 -29.55 16.95 11.92
C ILE A 361 -30.62 15.88 11.71
N ASN A 362 -30.42 14.66 12.22
CA ASN A 362 -31.41 13.60 12.13
C ASN A 362 -32.72 13.99 12.83
N GLU A 363 -32.64 14.56 14.03
CA GLU A 363 -33.82 15.08 14.76
C GLU A 363 -34.49 16.22 14.00
N LEU A 364 -33.73 17.09 13.33
CA LEU A 364 -34.27 18.14 12.47
C LEU A 364 -34.97 17.55 11.24
N ASP A 365 -34.39 16.54 10.60
CA ASP A 365 -34.94 15.91 9.41
C ASP A 365 -36.20 15.09 9.76
N GLU A 366 -36.24 14.40 10.91
CA GLU A 366 -37.43 13.77 11.47
C GLU A 366 -38.54 14.79 11.75
N TYR A 367 -38.21 15.92 12.39
CA TYR A 367 -39.15 17.02 12.62
C TYR A 367 -39.69 17.61 11.32
N ILE A 368 -38.84 17.80 10.31
CA ILE A 368 -39.26 18.29 8.98
C ILE A 368 -40.24 17.31 8.33
N ASN A 369 -39.98 16.00 8.43
CA ASN A 369 -40.85 14.96 7.88
C ASN A 369 -42.22 14.93 8.59
N GLU A 370 -42.24 15.03 9.92
CA GLU A 370 -43.48 15.11 10.70
C GLU A 370 -44.26 16.39 10.39
N PHE A 371 -43.57 17.54 10.32
CA PHE A 371 -44.17 18.82 9.95
C PHE A 371 -44.76 18.79 8.55
N TYR A 372 -44.06 18.16 7.59
CA TYR A 372 -44.59 17.95 6.26
C TYR A 372 -45.90 17.17 6.30
N LYS A 373 -45.92 15.99 6.93
CA LYS A 373 -47.11 15.12 7.00
C LYS A 373 -48.30 15.79 7.68
N THR A 374 -48.07 16.51 8.76
CA THR A 374 -49.14 17.08 9.60
C THR A 374 -49.66 18.43 9.11
N LYS A 375 -48.79 19.32 8.63
CA LYS A 375 -49.14 20.73 8.34
C LYS A 375 -49.13 21.08 6.86
N LEU A 376 -48.24 20.48 6.06
CA LEU A 376 -48.07 20.86 4.65
C LEU A 376 -48.73 19.89 3.67
N ALA A 377 -48.72 18.58 3.95
CA ALA A 377 -49.35 17.57 3.11
C ALA A 377 -50.85 17.83 2.90
N PRO A 378 -51.65 18.21 3.93
CA PRO A 378 -53.08 18.48 3.75
C PRO A 378 -53.42 19.70 2.88
N LEU A 379 -52.47 20.59 2.60
CA LEU A 379 -52.73 21.79 1.81
C LEU A 379 -52.86 21.43 0.31
N PRO A 380 -54.03 21.60 -0.33
CA PRO A 380 -54.18 21.33 -1.75
C PRO A 380 -53.53 22.43 -2.60
N TYR A 381 -53.38 22.18 -3.90
CA TYR A 381 -52.90 23.20 -4.82
C TYR A 381 -53.84 24.42 -4.88
N SER A 382 -53.27 25.61 -4.77
CA SER A 382 -53.97 26.89 -4.94
C SER A 382 -53.02 27.95 -5.52
N LYS A 383 -53.55 29.03 -6.11
CA LYS A 383 -52.71 30.16 -6.60
C LYS A 383 -51.94 30.86 -5.46
N THR A 384 -52.46 30.80 -4.23
CA THR A 384 -51.85 31.36 -3.02
C THR A 384 -50.99 30.36 -2.25
N LEU A 385 -50.85 29.11 -2.72
CA LEU A 385 -50.17 28.04 -1.99
C LEU A 385 -48.78 28.45 -1.49
N LYS A 386 -48.02 29.19 -2.29
CA LYS A 386 -46.69 29.69 -1.90
C LYS A 386 -46.73 30.66 -0.70
N SER A 387 -47.71 31.57 -0.64
CA SER A 387 -47.88 32.47 0.51
C SER A 387 -48.41 31.71 1.73
N ASP A 388 -49.31 30.76 1.51
CA ASP A 388 -49.92 29.96 2.57
C ASP A 388 -48.86 29.10 3.27
N ILE A 389 -47.99 28.43 2.50
CA ILE A 389 -46.86 27.67 3.04
C ILE A 389 -45.89 28.57 3.82
N LYS A 390 -45.56 29.77 3.29
CA LYS A 390 -44.67 30.70 4.01
C LYS A 390 -45.26 31.13 5.36
N ASN A 391 -46.55 31.46 5.39
CA ASN A 391 -47.25 31.82 6.62
C ASN A 391 -47.22 30.67 7.65
N VAL A 392 -47.45 29.43 7.20
CA VAL A 392 -47.37 28.23 8.05
C VAL A 392 -45.93 28.01 8.56
N LEU A 393 -44.91 28.19 7.72
CA LEU A 393 -43.50 28.06 8.11
C LEU A 393 -43.00 29.19 9.04
N GLU A 394 -43.66 30.35 9.03
CA GLU A 394 -43.33 31.45 9.94
C GLU A 394 -44.01 31.30 11.30
N LYS A 395 -45.25 30.79 11.33
CA LYS A 395 -46.04 30.63 12.56
C LYS A 395 -45.75 29.32 13.31
N ASP A 396 -45.71 28.20 12.61
CA ASP A 396 -45.78 26.86 13.22
C ASP A 396 -44.43 26.13 13.25
N PHE A 397 -43.43 26.57 12.48
CA PHE A 397 -42.12 25.91 12.42
C PHE A 397 -41.21 26.42 13.55
N ASP A 398 -41.17 25.68 14.67
CA ASP A 398 -40.29 25.95 15.81
C ASP A 398 -39.52 24.69 16.25
N PHE A 399 -38.30 24.55 15.73
CA PHE A 399 -37.39 23.46 16.10
C PHE A 399 -36.54 23.85 17.31
N LYS A 400 -36.62 23.05 18.38
CA LYS A 400 -35.89 23.29 19.64
C LYS A 400 -34.49 22.68 19.59
N PHE A 401 -33.45 23.50 19.75
CA PHE A 401 -32.04 23.07 19.73
C PHE A 401 -31.26 23.46 21.00
N ASN A 402 -31.95 23.91 22.05
CA ASN A 402 -31.32 24.43 23.27
C ASN A 402 -30.45 23.40 23.99
N GLU A 403 -30.79 22.11 23.90
CA GLU A 403 -29.99 21.02 24.47
C GLU A 403 -28.57 20.98 23.86
N TYR A 404 -28.48 21.05 22.53
CA TYR A 404 -27.20 21.04 21.83
C TYR A 404 -26.35 22.28 22.14
N THR A 405 -26.99 23.44 22.29
CA THR A 405 -26.31 24.66 22.73
C THR A 405 -25.71 24.47 24.12
N LYS A 406 -26.45 23.87 25.06
CA LYS A 406 -25.92 23.54 26.40
C LYS A 406 -24.74 22.57 26.31
N ILE A 407 -24.82 21.53 25.48
CA ILE A 407 -23.72 20.56 25.28
C ILE A 407 -22.47 21.28 24.74
N SER A 408 -22.64 22.14 23.72
CA SER A 408 -21.54 22.91 23.15
C SER A 408 -20.95 23.91 24.15
N GLU A 409 -21.77 24.51 25.02
CA GLU A 409 -21.31 25.42 26.08
C GLU A 409 -20.55 24.67 27.18
N LEU A 410 -21.05 23.51 27.62
CA LEU A 410 -20.38 22.65 28.59
C LEU A 410 -19.00 22.19 28.10
N GLU A 411 -18.90 21.76 26.84
CA GLU A 411 -17.62 21.33 26.26
C GLU A 411 -16.65 22.51 26.14
N LYS A 412 -17.15 23.69 25.74
CA LYS A 412 -16.34 24.92 25.73
C LYS A 412 -15.86 25.28 27.14
N GLN A 413 -16.74 25.26 28.14
CA GLN A 413 -16.40 25.55 29.52
C GLN A 413 -15.36 24.57 30.06
N LYS A 414 -15.49 23.28 29.74
CA LYS A 414 -14.51 22.25 30.09
C LYS A 414 -13.14 22.57 29.50
N LEU A 415 -13.05 22.81 28.19
CA LEU A 415 -11.79 23.15 27.51
C LEU A 415 -11.18 24.47 28.02
N ASP A 416 -12.01 25.49 28.25
CA ASP A 416 -11.57 26.78 28.79
C ASP A 416 -11.11 26.63 30.25
N SER A 417 -11.74 25.75 31.05
CA SER A 417 -11.34 25.45 32.42
C SER A 417 -10.00 24.72 32.48
N GLU A 418 -9.79 23.72 31.62
CA GLU A 418 -8.53 22.99 31.47
C GLU A 418 -7.41 23.94 31.03
N LEU A 419 -7.70 24.82 30.07
CA LEU A 419 -6.74 25.83 29.63
C LEU A 419 -6.42 26.84 30.75
N LYS A 420 -7.43 27.30 31.51
CA LYS A 420 -7.23 28.20 32.64
C LYS A 420 -6.40 27.54 33.75
N GLN A 421 -6.65 26.27 34.06
CA GLN A 421 -5.86 25.49 35.02
C GLN A 421 -4.40 25.38 34.58
N LEU A 422 -4.15 25.08 33.30
CA LEU A 422 -2.78 25.02 32.78
C LEU A 422 -2.09 26.39 32.77
N LEU A 423 -2.82 27.47 32.48
CA LEU A 423 -2.30 28.84 32.52
C LEU A 423 -2.02 29.31 33.95
N SER A 424 -2.90 29.02 34.91
CA SER A 424 -2.66 29.32 36.33
C SER A 424 -1.47 28.52 36.84
N ARG A 425 -1.39 27.24 36.47
CA ARG A 425 -0.23 26.39 36.77
C ARG A 425 1.06 26.95 36.17
N GLU A 426 1.02 27.48 34.94
CA GLU A 426 2.17 28.16 34.32
C GLU A 426 2.63 29.38 35.15
N VAL A 427 1.69 30.17 35.67
CA VAL A 427 1.99 31.34 36.52
C VAL A 427 2.52 30.93 37.89
N GLU A 428 1.92 29.93 38.54
CA GLU A 428 2.39 29.35 39.80
C GLU A 428 3.81 28.83 39.66
N ILE A 429 4.08 28.03 38.64
CA ILE A 429 5.41 27.48 38.35
C ILE A 429 6.42 28.61 38.13
N LYS A 430 6.07 29.66 37.37
CA LYS A 430 6.93 30.84 37.18
C LYS A 430 7.20 31.58 38.50
N LYS A 431 6.22 31.66 39.39
CA LYS A 431 6.35 32.28 40.72
C LYS A 431 7.28 31.45 41.60
N VAL A 432 7.11 30.13 41.64
CA VAL A 432 7.99 29.19 42.35
C VAL A 432 9.44 29.31 41.87
N ILE A 433 9.66 29.43 40.56
CA ILE A 433 11.01 29.66 39.99
C ILE A 433 11.60 30.99 40.46
N LYS A 434 10.78 32.06 40.53
CA LYS A 434 11.22 33.40 40.92
C LYS A 434 11.49 33.53 42.42
N GLU A 435 10.73 32.84 43.26
CA GLU A 435 10.82 32.89 44.72
C GLU A 435 11.98 32.05 45.30
N ASN A 436 12.50 31.10 44.53
CA ASN A 436 13.62 30.24 44.94
C ASN A 436 14.87 30.44 44.07
N PRO A 437 15.46 31.66 44.02
CA PRO A 437 16.58 31.99 43.15
C PRO A 437 17.92 31.44 43.67
N ASN A 438 18.01 31.16 44.97
CA ASN A 438 19.27 30.80 45.61
C ASN A 438 19.67 29.37 45.21
N PRO A 439 20.91 29.18 44.75
CA PRO A 439 21.42 27.86 44.44
C PRO A 439 21.54 27.03 45.72
N GLU A 440 21.07 25.79 45.66
CA GLU A 440 21.05 24.86 46.80
C GLU A 440 22.40 24.16 46.99
N ILE A 441 23.24 24.20 45.96
CA ILE A 441 24.50 23.48 45.87
C ILE A 441 25.68 24.45 45.96
N THR A 442 26.61 24.16 46.87
CA THR A 442 27.86 24.91 47.06
C THR A 442 28.84 24.69 45.89
N SER A 443 29.77 25.62 45.68
CA SER A 443 30.84 25.48 44.69
C SER A 443 31.65 24.18 44.84
N GLU A 444 31.79 23.68 46.07
CA GLU A 444 32.45 22.41 46.39
C GLU A 444 31.71 21.18 45.86
N GLN A 445 30.39 21.10 46.02
CA GLN A 445 29.58 19.99 45.49
C GLN A 445 29.50 20.02 43.96
N LEU A 446 29.57 21.20 43.35
CA LEU A 446 29.74 21.34 41.89
C LEU A 446 31.13 20.83 41.45
N GLN A 447 32.17 21.08 42.25
CA GLN A 447 33.51 20.55 42.04
C GLN A 447 33.54 19.03 42.19
N GLU A 448 32.87 18.49 43.21
CA GLU A 448 32.70 17.06 43.46
C GLU A 448 31.96 16.38 42.30
N ALA A 449 30.86 16.96 41.81
CA ALA A 449 30.15 16.45 40.63
C ALA A 449 30.99 16.48 39.35
N LYS A 450 31.85 17.50 39.18
CA LYS A 450 32.82 17.55 38.08
C LYS A 450 33.86 16.44 38.24
N ASN A 451 34.38 16.22 39.45
CA ASN A 451 35.32 15.15 39.75
C ASN A 451 34.67 13.76 39.56
N ASP A 452 33.41 13.60 39.97
CA ASP A 452 32.57 12.40 39.76
C ASP A 452 32.39 12.09 38.27
N LEU A 453 32.19 13.14 37.46
CA LEU A 453 32.14 13.04 36.01
C LEU A 453 33.53 12.70 35.44
N GLU A 454 34.62 13.24 35.98
CA GLU A 454 35.97 12.89 35.55
C GLU A 454 36.33 11.43 35.88
N LEU A 455 36.02 10.96 37.09
CA LEU A 455 36.09 9.56 37.47
C LEU A 455 35.18 8.69 36.60
N GLY A 456 33.98 9.21 36.26
CA GLY A 456 33.06 8.58 35.30
C GLY A 456 33.63 8.50 33.89
N LYS A 457 34.32 9.53 33.42
CA LYS A 457 35.02 9.56 32.14
C LYS A 457 36.18 8.57 32.16
N GLN A 458 36.93 8.47 33.26
CA GLN A 458 37.99 7.48 33.43
C GLN A 458 37.43 6.05 33.41
N ALA A 459 36.42 5.74 34.22
CA ALA A 459 35.74 4.44 34.22
C ALA A 459 35.09 4.12 32.86
N TYR A 460 34.56 5.12 32.17
CA TYR A 460 34.09 4.99 30.79
C TYR A 460 35.22 4.67 29.84
N LEU A 461 36.36 5.35 29.93
CA LEU A 461 37.53 5.09 29.08
C LEU A 461 38.09 3.68 29.31
N GLU A 462 38.08 3.21 30.55
CA GLU A 462 38.46 1.83 30.92
C GLU A 462 37.44 0.79 30.44
N GLY A 463 36.15 1.01 30.68
CA GLY A 463 35.09 0.13 30.18
C GLY A 463 35.07 0.10 28.65
N ARG A 464 35.26 1.26 28.01
CA ARG A 464 35.40 1.40 26.56
C ARG A 464 36.66 0.71 26.06
N SER A 465 37.80 0.77 26.77
CA SER A 465 39.02 0.07 26.32
C SER A 465 38.83 -1.45 26.38
N LYS A 466 38.26 -1.99 27.47
CA LYS A 466 37.89 -3.41 27.59
C LYS A 466 36.92 -3.83 26.49
N TYR A 467 35.88 -3.04 26.25
CA TYR A 467 34.92 -3.28 25.18
C TYR A 467 35.60 -3.24 23.80
N LEU A 468 36.42 -2.23 23.51
CA LEU A 468 37.17 -2.14 22.25
C LEU A 468 38.12 -3.33 22.02
N ILE A 469 38.72 -3.89 23.07
CA ILE A 469 39.56 -5.09 22.96
C ILE A 469 38.73 -6.28 22.46
N SER A 470 37.54 -6.51 23.03
CA SER A 470 36.64 -7.59 22.58
C SER A 470 36.22 -7.42 21.12
N TYR A 471 35.84 -6.20 20.72
CA TYR A 471 35.47 -5.89 19.33
C TYR A 471 36.64 -6.07 18.36
N LYS A 472 37.86 -5.69 18.76
CA LYS A 472 39.05 -5.87 17.93
C LYS A 472 39.36 -7.34 17.71
N ALA A 473 39.34 -8.15 18.76
CA ALA A 473 39.57 -9.59 18.66
C ALA A 473 38.54 -10.27 17.73
N GLU A 474 37.27 -9.88 17.87
CA GLU A 474 36.22 -10.39 16.98
C GLU A 474 36.44 -9.93 15.53
N LEU A 475 36.72 -8.65 15.30
CA LEU A 475 37.02 -8.10 13.96
C LEU A 475 38.23 -8.77 13.31
N GLU A 476 39.29 -9.05 14.08
CA GLU A 476 40.49 -9.76 13.60
C GLU A 476 40.16 -11.19 13.16
N SER A 477 39.38 -11.92 13.96
CA SER A 477 38.95 -13.27 13.62
C SER A 477 38.09 -13.30 12.36
N LEU A 478 37.12 -12.38 12.26
CA LEU A 478 36.24 -12.25 11.09
C LEU A 478 37.03 -11.85 9.84
N TYR A 479 38.01 -10.95 9.98
CA TYR A 479 38.84 -10.52 8.87
C TYR A 479 39.66 -11.66 8.29
N LYS A 480 40.31 -12.47 9.15
CA LYS A 480 41.08 -13.65 8.71
C LYS A 480 40.20 -14.65 7.97
N ASN A 481 39.06 -15.02 8.54
CA ASN A 481 38.11 -15.94 7.90
C ASN A 481 37.63 -15.38 6.55
N LEU A 482 37.38 -14.07 6.48
CA LEU A 482 36.90 -13.41 5.26
C LEU A 482 37.98 -13.34 4.18
N GLU A 483 39.25 -13.13 4.53
CA GLU A 483 40.36 -13.24 3.58
C GLU A 483 40.54 -14.66 3.05
N GLU A 484 40.43 -15.68 3.90
CA GLU A 484 40.48 -17.10 3.49
C GLU A 484 39.36 -17.42 2.49
N GLN A 485 38.12 -17.05 2.81
CA GLN A 485 36.98 -17.27 1.91
C GLN A 485 37.08 -16.47 0.61
N LYS A 486 37.64 -15.26 0.65
CA LYS A 486 37.93 -14.47 -0.57
C LYS A 486 38.97 -15.13 -1.45
N LYS A 487 40.04 -15.70 -0.88
CA LYS A 487 41.06 -16.45 -1.63
C LYS A 487 40.43 -17.67 -2.30
N PHE A 488 39.63 -18.44 -1.56
CA PHE A 488 38.93 -19.61 -2.11
C PHE A 488 37.97 -19.22 -3.25
N TYR A 489 37.22 -18.13 -3.08
CA TYR A 489 36.36 -17.58 -4.14
C TYR A 489 37.15 -17.22 -5.41
N LEU A 490 38.34 -16.62 -5.28
CA LEU A 490 39.20 -16.28 -6.42
C LEU A 490 39.70 -17.52 -7.15
N GLU A 491 39.94 -18.63 -6.45
CA GLU A 491 40.30 -19.92 -7.06
C GLU A 491 39.13 -20.51 -7.84
N LEU A 492 37.92 -20.54 -7.26
CA LEU A 492 36.70 -20.98 -7.95
C LEU A 492 36.40 -20.12 -9.18
N ARG A 493 36.66 -18.81 -9.12
CA ARG A 493 36.50 -17.93 -10.27
C ARG A 493 37.45 -18.28 -11.43
N LYS A 494 38.69 -18.70 -11.14
CA LYS A 494 39.60 -19.19 -12.19
C LYS A 494 39.05 -20.46 -12.85
N GLN A 495 38.45 -21.37 -12.08
CA GLN A 495 37.78 -22.56 -12.62
C GLN A 495 36.55 -22.19 -13.47
N GLN A 496 35.78 -21.18 -13.05
CA GLN A 496 34.67 -20.63 -13.81
C GLN A 496 35.14 -20.09 -15.17
N ASP A 497 36.23 -19.32 -15.20
CA ASP A 497 36.80 -18.78 -16.43
C ASP A 497 37.24 -19.90 -17.38
N TYR A 498 37.84 -20.97 -16.84
CA TYR A 498 38.17 -22.17 -17.61
C TYR A 498 36.92 -22.84 -18.22
N CYS A 499 35.88 -23.11 -17.41
CA CYS A 499 34.64 -23.71 -17.88
C CYS A 499 33.95 -22.85 -18.95
N ASN A 500 33.92 -21.53 -18.76
CA ASN A 500 33.35 -20.59 -19.73
C ASN A 500 34.08 -20.62 -21.08
N ASN A 501 35.41 -20.72 -21.06
CA ASN A 501 36.21 -20.81 -22.30
C ASN A 501 35.99 -22.15 -23.00
N LYS A 502 36.00 -23.26 -22.25
CA LYS A 502 35.68 -24.59 -22.80
C LYS A 502 34.28 -24.67 -23.39
N TYR A 503 33.29 -24.07 -22.73
CA TYR A 503 31.93 -23.96 -23.25
C TYR A 503 31.88 -23.22 -24.60
N LYS A 504 32.64 -22.11 -24.76
CA LYS A 504 32.71 -21.39 -26.04
C LYS A 504 33.28 -22.25 -27.17
N GLU A 505 34.31 -23.04 -26.88
CA GLU A 505 34.89 -23.99 -27.84
C GLU A 505 33.85 -25.06 -28.24
N LEU A 506 33.17 -25.66 -27.28
CA LEU A 506 32.14 -26.68 -27.52
C LEU A 506 30.93 -26.14 -28.27
N LYS A 507 30.52 -24.89 -27.98
CA LYS A 507 29.46 -24.19 -28.72
C LYS A 507 29.78 -24.11 -30.21
N GLN A 508 31.02 -23.76 -30.58
CA GLN A 508 31.45 -23.72 -31.99
C GLN A 508 31.42 -25.12 -32.61
N LYS A 509 31.99 -26.12 -31.93
CA LYS A 509 31.99 -27.52 -32.39
C LYS A 509 30.58 -28.10 -32.56
N PHE A 510 29.62 -27.71 -31.72
CA PHE A 510 28.23 -28.16 -31.84
C PHE A 510 27.58 -27.66 -33.13
N PHE A 511 27.78 -26.38 -33.47
CA PHE A 511 27.24 -25.84 -34.72
C PHE A 511 27.91 -26.46 -35.95
N GLU A 512 29.21 -26.76 -35.88
CA GLU A 512 29.90 -27.56 -36.90
C GLU A 512 29.30 -28.97 -37.04
N TYR A 513 29.00 -29.65 -35.91
CA TYR A 513 28.33 -30.96 -35.89
C TYR A 513 26.95 -30.92 -36.55
N VAL A 514 26.12 -29.92 -36.23
CA VAL A 514 24.79 -29.76 -36.84
C VAL A 514 24.89 -29.53 -38.35
N GLU A 515 25.91 -28.78 -38.78
CA GLU A 515 26.21 -28.56 -40.19
C GLU A 515 26.69 -29.84 -40.91
N GLN A 516 27.53 -30.64 -40.26
CA GLN A 516 27.96 -31.95 -40.77
C GLN A 516 26.78 -32.93 -40.91
N LEU A 517 25.84 -32.93 -39.96
CA LEU A 517 24.60 -33.71 -40.06
C LEU A 517 23.75 -33.31 -41.26
N ARG A 518 23.60 -31.99 -41.48
CA ARG A 518 22.91 -31.46 -42.66
C ARG A 518 23.54 -31.97 -43.96
N GLN A 519 24.87 -31.98 -44.01
CA GLN A 519 25.61 -32.45 -45.18
C GLN A 519 25.45 -33.96 -45.39
N LYS A 520 25.57 -34.78 -44.34
CA LYS A 520 25.34 -36.24 -44.41
C LYS A 520 23.95 -36.61 -44.91
N GLU A 521 22.90 -35.92 -44.45
CA GLU A 521 21.52 -36.15 -44.95
C GLU A 521 21.36 -35.73 -46.40
N LYS A 522 21.96 -34.60 -46.78
CA LYS A 522 21.96 -34.11 -48.17
C LYS A 522 22.64 -35.10 -49.11
N ASP A 523 23.80 -35.63 -48.73
CA ASP A 523 24.58 -36.57 -49.53
C ASP A 523 23.84 -37.92 -49.68
N LYS A 524 23.19 -38.42 -48.61
CA LYS A 524 22.31 -39.62 -48.69
C LYS A 524 21.17 -39.44 -49.69
N ILE A 525 20.58 -38.26 -49.78
CA ILE A 525 19.48 -37.98 -50.72
C ILE A 525 20.00 -37.80 -52.13
N LEU A 526 21.16 -37.16 -52.31
CA LEU A 526 21.82 -37.04 -53.61
C LEU A 526 22.20 -38.41 -54.19
N LEU A 527 22.71 -39.33 -53.36
CA LEU A 527 22.97 -40.72 -53.73
C LEU A 527 21.69 -41.44 -54.20
N LYS A 528 20.60 -41.36 -53.43
CA LYS A 528 19.31 -41.93 -53.84
C LYS A 528 18.75 -41.33 -55.13
N ILE A 529 18.97 -40.03 -55.36
CA ILE A 529 18.59 -39.36 -56.61
C ILE A 529 19.46 -39.87 -57.78
N ALA A 530 20.75 -40.13 -57.56
CA ALA A 530 21.66 -40.66 -58.57
C ALA A 530 21.31 -42.10 -58.96
N GLU A 531 21.03 -42.97 -57.98
CA GLU A 531 20.57 -44.35 -58.19
C GLU A 531 19.28 -44.40 -59.03
N LEU A 532 18.30 -43.58 -58.69
CA LEU A 532 17.02 -43.51 -59.41
C LEU A 532 17.14 -42.91 -60.83
N LYS A 533 18.24 -42.19 -61.13
CA LYS A 533 18.52 -41.66 -62.48
C LYS A 533 19.25 -42.66 -63.38
N GLN A 534 19.92 -43.67 -62.82
CA GLN A 534 20.66 -44.68 -63.58
C GLN A 534 19.77 -45.82 -64.10
N ASN A 535 18.60 -46.06 -63.51
CA ASN A 535 17.64 -47.04 -64.03
C ASN A 535 17.01 -46.54 -65.35
N GLN A 536 17.23 -47.29 -66.45
CA GLN A 536 16.86 -46.87 -67.82
C GLN A 536 15.37 -46.98 -68.16
N ASP A 537 14.55 -47.69 -67.36
CA ASP A 537 13.10 -47.79 -67.57
C ASP A 537 12.32 -46.77 -66.72
N LYS A 538 11.87 -45.68 -67.36
CA LYS A 538 11.13 -44.60 -66.70
C LYS A 538 9.66 -44.97 -66.46
N SER A 539 9.35 -45.64 -65.34
CA SER A 539 7.97 -45.74 -64.87
C SER A 539 7.44 -44.38 -64.36
N ASN A 540 6.13 -44.14 -64.47
CA ASN A 540 5.49 -42.93 -63.91
C ASN A 540 5.68 -42.81 -62.37
N LYS A 541 5.97 -43.93 -61.70
CA LYS A 541 6.25 -44.04 -60.25
C LYS A 541 7.63 -43.46 -59.89
N ASP A 542 8.62 -43.60 -60.76
CA ASP A 542 9.99 -43.13 -60.52
C ASP A 542 10.10 -41.61 -60.70
N LYS A 543 9.40 -41.01 -61.67
CA LYS A 543 9.29 -39.55 -61.82
C LYS A 543 8.67 -38.88 -60.58
N LYS A 544 7.61 -39.47 -60.03
CA LYS A 544 6.92 -38.97 -58.82
C LYS A 544 7.81 -39.08 -57.58
N SER A 545 8.60 -40.15 -57.48
CA SER A 545 9.57 -40.38 -56.41
C SER A 545 10.77 -39.42 -56.50
N LEU A 546 11.25 -39.12 -57.71
CA LEU A 546 12.30 -38.13 -57.99
C LEU A 546 11.85 -36.71 -57.61
N ALA A 547 10.62 -36.32 -57.97
CA ALA A 547 10.03 -35.04 -57.57
C ALA A 547 9.91 -34.91 -56.04
N LYS A 548 9.52 -35.99 -55.35
CA LYS A 548 9.41 -36.05 -53.88
C LYS A 548 10.78 -35.96 -53.18
N LEU A 549 11.82 -36.55 -53.76
CA LEU A 549 13.19 -36.44 -53.23
C LEU A 549 13.80 -35.06 -53.48
N GLN A 550 13.53 -34.43 -54.64
CA GLN A 550 13.94 -33.06 -54.93
C GLN A 550 13.24 -32.03 -54.01
N SER A 551 11.95 -32.21 -53.73
CA SER A 551 11.25 -31.36 -52.76
C SER A 551 11.80 -31.56 -51.34
N LYS A 552 12.14 -32.81 -50.97
CA LYS A 552 12.76 -33.15 -49.68
C LYS A 552 14.16 -32.54 -49.52
N LEU A 553 14.96 -32.51 -50.59
CA LEU A 553 16.26 -31.84 -50.62
C LEU A 553 16.12 -30.32 -50.35
N LYS A 554 15.10 -29.70 -50.95
CA LYS A 554 14.81 -28.26 -50.77
C LYS A 554 14.30 -27.98 -49.35
N SER A 555 13.50 -28.87 -48.76
CA SER A 555 12.97 -28.72 -47.40
C SER A 555 14.03 -28.92 -46.31
N ILE A 556 15.04 -29.77 -46.51
CA ILE A 556 16.10 -30.02 -45.51
C ILE A 556 16.89 -28.76 -45.18
N LYS A 557 17.25 -27.97 -46.20
CA LYS A 557 17.94 -26.68 -45.98
C LYS A 557 17.10 -25.74 -45.10
N VAL A 558 15.78 -25.68 -45.35
CA VAL A 558 14.85 -24.84 -44.58
C VAL A 558 14.68 -25.37 -43.16
N GLN A 559 14.53 -26.69 -42.99
CA GLN A 559 14.40 -27.35 -41.69
C GLN A 559 15.63 -27.10 -40.80
N TYR A 560 16.84 -27.38 -41.29
CA TYR A 560 18.06 -27.18 -40.51
C TYR A 560 18.34 -25.70 -40.22
N ASN A 561 18.04 -24.79 -41.14
CA ASN A 561 18.13 -23.36 -40.86
C ASN A 561 17.17 -22.92 -39.75
N THR A 562 15.97 -23.51 -39.68
CA THR A 562 14.99 -23.24 -38.61
C THR A 562 15.49 -23.77 -37.28
N ILE A 563 16.03 -24.99 -37.26
CA ILE A 563 16.63 -25.62 -36.07
C ILE A 563 17.84 -24.81 -35.55
N LEU A 564 18.75 -24.41 -36.45
CA LEU A 564 19.89 -23.56 -36.10
C LEU A 564 19.45 -22.24 -35.48
N LYS A 565 18.43 -21.58 -36.06
CA LYS A 565 17.85 -20.36 -35.49
C LYS A 565 17.26 -20.59 -34.09
N MET A 566 16.58 -21.72 -33.88
CA MET A 566 16.03 -22.09 -32.58
C MET A 566 17.13 -22.23 -31.53
N TYR A 567 18.17 -23.04 -31.80
CA TYR A 567 19.29 -23.21 -30.87
C TYR A 567 20.08 -21.91 -30.63
N HIS A 568 20.29 -21.10 -31.66
CA HIS A 568 20.89 -19.77 -31.49
C HIS A 568 20.05 -18.88 -30.58
N SER A 569 18.72 -18.89 -30.76
CA SER A 569 17.79 -18.13 -29.93
C SER A 569 17.84 -18.59 -28.47
N ASP A 570 17.77 -19.90 -28.22
CA ASP A 570 17.79 -20.47 -26.87
C ASP A 570 19.10 -20.16 -26.13
N ILE A 571 20.25 -20.33 -26.80
CA ILE A 571 21.55 -19.97 -26.22
C ILE A 571 21.64 -18.46 -25.98
N SER A 572 21.23 -17.62 -26.93
CA SER A 572 21.29 -16.16 -26.79
C SER A 572 20.46 -15.68 -25.60
N LEU A 573 19.24 -16.21 -25.44
CA LEU A 573 18.35 -15.85 -24.34
C LEU A 573 18.96 -16.18 -22.98
N LYS A 574 19.61 -17.33 -22.84
CA LYS A 574 20.34 -17.71 -21.62
C LYS A 574 21.59 -16.86 -21.38
N GLU A 575 22.39 -16.60 -22.42
CA GLU A 575 23.58 -15.74 -22.33
C GLU A 575 23.21 -14.31 -21.92
N ASP A 576 22.12 -13.76 -22.47
CA ASP A 576 21.63 -12.43 -22.12
C ASP A 576 21.06 -12.39 -20.69
N THR A 577 20.41 -13.47 -20.25
CA THR A 577 19.98 -13.64 -18.84
C THR A 577 21.20 -13.63 -17.91
N LEU A 578 22.27 -14.35 -18.23
CA LEU A 578 23.50 -14.35 -17.42
C LEU A 578 24.17 -12.97 -17.37
N LYS A 579 24.24 -12.26 -18.51
CA LYS A 579 24.74 -10.87 -18.53
C LYS A 579 23.90 -9.93 -17.65
N SER A 580 22.59 -10.18 -17.56
CA SER A 580 21.71 -9.37 -16.73
C SER A 580 22.04 -9.51 -15.23
N PHE A 581 22.42 -10.71 -14.77
CA PHE A 581 22.88 -10.91 -13.39
C PHE A 581 24.18 -10.17 -13.09
N ASP A 582 25.13 -10.11 -14.03
CA ASP A 582 26.37 -9.33 -13.85
C ASP A 582 26.08 -7.83 -13.66
N ILE A 583 25.13 -7.30 -14.44
CA ILE A 583 24.68 -5.91 -14.33
C ILE A 583 23.99 -5.68 -12.98
N GLU A 584 23.11 -6.60 -12.58
CA GLU A 584 22.39 -6.55 -11.30
C GLU A 584 23.34 -6.55 -10.11
N ARG A 585 24.33 -7.45 -10.12
CA ARG A 585 25.39 -7.52 -9.10
C ARG A 585 26.12 -6.19 -8.95
N LYS A 586 26.49 -5.55 -10.07
CA LYS A 586 27.14 -4.22 -10.07
C LYS A 586 26.26 -3.14 -9.42
N TYR A 587 24.95 -3.17 -9.65
CA TYR A 587 24.02 -2.23 -9.01
C TYR A 587 23.85 -2.54 -7.52
N LEU A 588 23.82 -3.82 -7.15
CA LEU A 588 23.70 -4.25 -5.76
C LEU A 588 24.93 -3.88 -4.94
N ASP A 589 26.14 -4.03 -5.51
CA ASP A 589 27.38 -3.56 -4.90
C ASP A 589 27.36 -2.04 -4.67
N LYS A 590 26.80 -1.27 -5.60
CA LYS A 590 26.60 0.17 -5.42
C LYS A 590 25.63 0.47 -4.27
N ASP A 591 24.56 -0.32 -4.15
CA ASP A 591 23.58 -0.15 -3.08
C ASP A 591 24.16 -0.53 -1.71
N ILE A 592 24.94 -1.61 -1.61
CA ILE A 592 25.71 -2.00 -0.43
C ILE A 592 26.65 -0.86 0.01
N ASN A 593 27.37 -0.26 -0.94
CA ASN A 593 28.24 0.89 -0.64
C ASN A 593 27.46 2.09 -0.10
N ASN A 594 26.26 2.35 -0.61
CA ASN A 594 25.40 3.41 -0.08
C ASN A 594 24.88 3.05 1.33
N ILE A 595 24.63 1.77 1.62
CA ILE A 595 24.22 1.29 2.95
C ILE A 595 25.37 1.45 3.94
N TYR A 596 26.61 1.23 3.49
CA TYR A 596 27.78 1.52 4.30
C TYR A 596 27.91 3.01 4.64
N VAL A 597 27.39 3.92 3.80
CA VAL A 597 27.24 5.33 4.17
C VAL A 597 26.21 5.50 5.29
N LEU A 598 25.05 4.85 5.19
CA LEU A 598 24.00 4.86 6.22
C LEU A 598 24.54 4.36 7.58
N LEU A 599 25.22 3.21 7.58
CA LEU A 599 25.78 2.56 8.76
C LEU A 599 27.07 3.21 9.28
N GLY A 600 27.78 3.96 8.41
CA GLY A 600 29.06 4.58 8.75
C GLY A 600 30.27 3.64 8.71
N ILE A 601 30.17 2.54 7.96
CA ILE A 601 31.17 1.48 7.82
C ILE A 601 32.35 1.94 6.97
N ASP A 602 33.56 1.52 7.35
CA ASP A 602 34.80 1.80 6.64
C ASP A 602 35.74 0.59 6.66
N HIS A 603 35.57 -0.31 5.69
CA HIS A 603 36.41 -1.49 5.56
C HIS A 603 37.88 -1.16 5.29
N LYS A 604 38.17 -0.12 4.50
CA LYS A 604 39.56 0.29 4.22
C LYS A 604 40.28 0.72 5.49
N TRP A 605 39.58 1.39 6.39
CA TRP A 605 40.13 1.76 7.69
C TRP A 605 40.47 0.53 8.55
N VAL A 606 39.59 -0.48 8.59
CA VAL A 606 39.85 -1.74 9.31
C VAL A 606 41.07 -2.44 8.71
N GLU A 607 41.09 -2.64 7.39
CA GLU A 607 42.22 -3.25 6.67
C GLU A 607 43.55 -2.54 6.93
N THR A 608 43.56 -1.21 6.88
CA THR A 608 44.81 -0.45 7.09
C THR A 608 45.35 -0.69 8.49
N ASN A 609 44.49 -0.65 9.52
CA ASN A 609 44.92 -0.84 10.90
C ASN A 609 45.35 -2.29 11.19
N LEU A 610 44.69 -3.28 10.57
CA LEU A 610 45.04 -4.69 10.72
C LEU A 610 46.35 -5.04 9.99
N LYS A 611 46.55 -4.56 8.77
CA LYS A 611 47.81 -4.76 8.03
C LYS A 611 49.01 -4.09 8.70
N THR A 612 48.84 -2.91 9.29
CA THR A 612 49.88 -2.31 10.14
C THR A 612 50.15 -3.11 11.40
N ALA A 613 49.15 -3.82 11.95
CA ALA A 613 49.34 -4.70 13.09
C ALA A 613 50.20 -5.92 12.73
N ASP A 614 49.88 -6.57 11.60
CA ASP A 614 50.62 -7.72 11.08
C ASP A 614 52.05 -7.36 10.68
N ALA A 615 52.28 -6.16 10.13
CA ALA A 615 53.62 -5.65 9.80
C ALA A 615 54.48 -5.34 11.05
N MET A 616 53.86 -5.20 12.24
CA MET A 616 54.52 -5.00 13.53
C MET A 616 54.48 -6.28 14.38
N ALA A 617 54.59 -7.45 13.75
CA ALA A 617 54.58 -8.75 14.41
C ALA A 617 55.63 -8.82 15.54
N GLY A 618 55.16 -8.83 16.79
CA GLY A 618 55.98 -8.83 18.01
C GLY A 618 55.49 -7.89 19.12
N VAL A 619 54.59 -6.95 18.81
CA VAL A 619 53.96 -6.06 19.81
C VAL A 619 52.58 -6.59 20.19
N ASP A 620 52.28 -6.66 21.49
CA ASP A 620 51.00 -7.16 22.03
C ASP A 620 49.81 -6.38 21.43
N ALA A 621 49.07 -7.01 20.52
CA ALA A 621 47.95 -6.42 19.75
C ALA A 621 46.89 -5.75 20.65
N ARG A 622 46.80 -6.18 21.92
CA ARG A 622 45.88 -5.65 22.94
C ARG A 622 46.10 -4.17 23.25
N HIS A 623 47.30 -3.62 23.02
CA HIS A 623 47.65 -2.23 23.33
C HIS A 623 47.77 -1.31 22.09
N MET A 624 47.52 -1.83 20.89
CA MET A 624 47.71 -1.04 19.67
C MET A 624 46.60 -0.01 19.48
N LYS A 625 46.96 1.28 19.49
CA LYS A 625 46.02 2.38 19.23
C LYS A 625 45.73 2.46 17.73
N TRP A 626 44.52 2.03 17.31
CA TRP A 626 44.08 2.19 15.93
C TRP A 626 44.01 3.67 15.57
N VAL A 627 44.59 4.04 14.43
CA VAL A 627 44.68 5.43 13.98
C VAL A 627 43.29 5.91 13.59
N TRP A 628 42.80 6.98 14.23
CA TRP A 628 41.51 7.55 13.87
C TRP A 628 41.61 8.40 12.60
N ARG A 629 40.64 8.26 11.68
CA ARG A 629 40.54 9.07 10.46
C ARG A 629 39.16 9.71 10.37
N LYS A 630 39.11 11.03 10.15
CA LYS A 630 37.87 11.78 9.90
C LYS A 630 37.40 11.56 8.46
N ARG A 631 36.18 11.05 8.26
CA ARG A 631 35.61 10.87 6.90
C ARG A 631 34.81 12.08 6.46
N TYR A 632 34.62 12.19 5.15
CA TYR A 632 33.73 13.19 4.54
C TYR A 632 32.31 13.09 5.13
N PHE A 633 31.77 11.86 5.22
CA PHE A 633 30.44 11.54 5.76
C PHE A 633 30.32 11.56 7.30
N ASP A 634 31.35 12.02 8.02
CA ASP A 634 31.29 12.25 9.47
C ASP A 634 31.00 13.73 9.80
N SER A 635 30.89 14.58 8.77
CA SER A 635 30.66 16.02 8.90
C SER A 635 29.24 16.41 8.50
N LYS A 636 28.70 17.47 9.12
CA LYS A 636 27.40 18.05 8.74
C LYS A 636 27.38 18.56 7.30
N VAL A 637 28.54 18.94 6.74
CA VAL A 637 28.66 19.43 5.35
C VAL A 637 28.27 18.36 4.33
N SER A 638 28.50 17.08 4.64
CA SER A 638 28.18 15.95 3.77
C SER A 638 26.70 15.53 3.78
N TYR A 639 25.88 16.12 4.65
CA TYR A 639 24.48 15.74 4.83
C TYR A 639 23.65 15.74 3.54
N PRO A 640 23.76 16.74 2.65
CA PRO A 640 22.98 16.74 1.41
C PRO A 640 23.29 15.52 0.54
N ILE A 641 24.57 15.16 0.40
CA ILE A 641 25.00 14.01 -0.40
C ILE A 641 24.59 12.71 0.27
N ALA A 642 24.82 12.57 1.58
CA ALA A 642 24.38 11.40 2.34
C ALA A 642 22.86 11.22 2.23
N LYS A 643 22.09 12.32 2.31
CA LYS A 643 20.64 12.32 2.16
C LYS A 643 20.21 11.82 0.79
N LEU A 644 20.89 12.22 -0.29
CA LEU A 644 20.60 11.72 -1.63
C LEU A 644 20.87 10.21 -1.76
N LEU A 645 22.03 9.74 -1.27
CA LEU A 645 22.40 8.32 -1.34
C LEU A 645 21.43 7.46 -0.51
N ILE A 646 21.19 7.82 0.75
CA ILE A 646 20.27 7.11 1.64
C ILE A 646 18.85 7.13 1.08
N SER A 647 18.39 8.28 0.59
CA SER A 647 17.09 8.41 -0.07
C SER A 647 16.94 7.40 -1.20
N SER A 648 17.94 7.29 -2.08
CA SER A 648 17.89 6.37 -3.23
C SER A 648 17.75 4.89 -2.81
N ILE A 649 18.43 4.47 -1.74
CA ILE A 649 18.32 3.10 -1.20
C ILE A 649 16.91 2.84 -0.69
N LEU A 650 16.37 3.77 0.10
CA LEU A 650 15.06 3.59 0.72
C LEU A 650 13.96 3.53 -0.33
N TYR A 651 14.05 4.34 -1.39
CA TYR A 651 13.14 4.21 -2.54
C TYR A 651 13.20 2.81 -3.14
N LYS A 652 14.39 2.32 -3.48
CA LYS A 652 14.57 0.97 -4.04
C LYS A 652 14.02 -0.11 -3.12
N THR A 653 14.34 -0.06 -1.84
CA THR A 653 13.92 -1.06 -0.85
C THR A 653 12.40 -1.14 -0.76
N ILE A 654 11.72 0.00 -0.68
CA ILE A 654 10.25 0.06 -0.61
C ILE A 654 9.62 -0.42 -1.92
N ILE A 655 10.17 -0.01 -3.07
CA ILE A 655 9.66 -0.41 -4.40
C ILE A 655 9.82 -1.91 -4.62
N TYR A 656 10.99 -2.47 -4.29
CA TYR A 656 11.27 -3.90 -4.41
C TYR A 656 10.36 -4.71 -3.49
N LYS A 657 10.18 -4.27 -2.24
CA LYS A 657 9.23 -4.90 -1.31
C LYS A 657 7.80 -4.83 -1.82
N ALA A 658 7.39 -3.71 -2.43
CA ALA A 658 6.04 -3.58 -3.01
C ALA A 658 5.81 -4.53 -4.20
N LEU A 659 6.83 -4.76 -5.03
CA LEU A 659 6.77 -5.75 -6.12
C LEU A 659 6.73 -7.18 -5.57
N GLU A 660 7.53 -7.48 -4.56
CA GLU A 660 7.56 -8.79 -3.90
C GLU A 660 6.23 -9.10 -3.19
N ASP A 661 5.65 -8.11 -2.50
CA ASP A 661 4.33 -8.20 -1.86
C ASP A 661 3.23 -8.60 -2.85
N VAL A 662 3.37 -8.28 -4.14
CA VAL A 662 2.41 -8.66 -5.20
C VAL A 662 2.84 -9.88 -6.02
N GLY A 663 3.90 -10.58 -5.61
CA GLY A 663 4.42 -11.78 -6.27
C GLY A 663 5.21 -11.51 -7.55
N LEU A 664 5.82 -10.33 -7.69
CA LEU A 664 6.68 -9.95 -8.81
C LEU A 664 8.15 -9.90 -8.39
N LEU A 665 9.05 -10.17 -9.33
CA LEU A 665 10.49 -10.11 -9.10
C LEU A 665 10.97 -8.65 -8.97
N LYS A 666 11.96 -8.40 -8.11
CA LYS A 666 12.56 -7.07 -7.88
C LYS A 666 13.09 -6.43 -9.19
N GLN A 667 13.61 -7.27 -10.09
CA GLN A 667 14.12 -6.89 -11.42
C GLN A 667 13.08 -6.21 -12.32
N PHE A 668 11.80 -6.52 -12.12
CA PHE A 668 10.70 -5.97 -12.93
C PHE A 668 10.55 -4.45 -12.73
N ALA A 669 11.14 -3.88 -11.69
CA ALA A 669 11.21 -2.44 -11.49
C ALA A 669 11.82 -1.69 -12.70
N TYR A 670 12.75 -2.30 -13.44
CA TYR A 670 13.46 -1.62 -14.53
C TYR A 670 12.86 -1.84 -15.91
N ARG A 671 11.79 -2.65 -16.00
CA ARG A 671 11.02 -2.89 -17.23
C ARG A 671 9.95 -1.82 -17.45
N TYR A 672 9.40 -1.79 -18.65
CA TYR A 672 8.31 -0.91 -19.04
C TYR A 672 6.96 -1.62 -19.02
N PRO A 673 5.83 -0.90 -18.83
CA PRO A 673 4.51 -1.51 -18.76
C PRO A 673 4.15 -2.43 -19.94
N HIS A 674 4.54 -2.08 -21.16
CA HIS A 674 4.24 -2.88 -22.36
C HIS A 674 4.97 -4.23 -22.41
N GLU A 675 5.93 -4.48 -21.51
CA GLU A 675 6.67 -5.74 -21.41
C GLU A 675 5.99 -6.76 -20.46
N PHE A 676 4.82 -6.42 -19.91
CA PHE A 676 4.09 -7.24 -18.93
C PHE A 676 2.75 -7.75 -19.48
N SER A 677 2.34 -8.93 -19.01
CA SER A 677 0.98 -9.45 -19.23
C SER A 677 -0.07 -8.63 -18.45
N GLY A 678 -1.34 -8.70 -18.85
CA GLY A 678 -2.44 -7.99 -18.16
C GLY A 678 -2.50 -8.30 -16.65
N GLY A 679 -2.32 -9.56 -16.25
CA GLY A 679 -2.29 -9.95 -14.83
C GLY A 679 -1.09 -9.38 -14.07
N GLN A 680 0.08 -9.30 -14.70
CA GLN A 680 1.26 -8.67 -14.10
C GLN A 680 1.09 -7.15 -13.98
N LEU A 681 0.47 -6.52 -14.98
CA LEU A 681 0.12 -5.10 -14.93
C LEU A 681 -0.87 -4.81 -13.79
N GLN A 682 -1.89 -5.64 -13.61
CA GLN A 682 -2.81 -5.51 -12.48
C GLN A 682 -2.06 -5.57 -11.14
N ARG A 683 -1.15 -6.53 -10.98
CA ARG A 683 -0.29 -6.63 -9.79
C ARG A 683 0.56 -5.37 -9.57
N ILE A 684 1.08 -4.76 -10.63
CA ILE A 684 1.82 -3.48 -10.55
C ILE A 684 0.90 -2.33 -10.11
N VAL A 685 -0.33 -2.26 -10.62
CA VAL A 685 -1.33 -1.25 -10.19
C VAL A 685 -1.67 -1.42 -8.71
N ILE A 686 -1.84 -2.67 -8.26
CA ILE A 686 -2.06 -3.00 -6.84
C ILE A 686 -0.85 -2.56 -6.00
N ALA A 687 0.37 -2.88 -6.44
CA ALA A 687 1.59 -2.43 -5.76
C ALA A 687 1.68 -0.90 -5.67
N ARG A 688 1.30 -0.19 -6.74
CA ARG A 688 1.26 1.28 -6.78
C ARG A 688 0.29 1.85 -5.76
N ALA A 689 -0.90 1.26 -5.63
CA ALA A 689 -1.87 1.69 -4.61
C ALA A 689 -1.36 1.39 -3.19
N LEU A 690 -0.69 0.25 -2.97
CA LEU A 690 -0.25 -0.18 -1.65
C LEU A 690 1.05 0.47 -1.16
N ILE A 691 1.88 1.01 -2.06
CA ILE A 691 3.23 1.48 -1.71
C ILE A 691 3.23 2.66 -0.71
N VAL A 692 2.12 3.40 -0.66
CA VAL A 692 1.94 4.53 0.28
C VAL A 692 1.38 4.11 1.63
N GLU A 693 1.13 2.80 1.83
CA GLU A 693 0.50 2.21 3.01
C GLU A 693 -0.86 2.87 3.32
N PRO A 694 -1.84 2.80 2.39
CA PRO A 694 -3.14 3.43 2.57
C PRO A 694 -3.97 2.72 3.65
N GLN A 695 -4.97 3.42 4.19
CA GLN A 695 -5.93 2.83 5.12
C GLN A 695 -7.15 2.26 4.40
N VAL A 696 -7.49 2.84 3.23
CA VAL A 696 -8.63 2.44 2.41
C VAL A 696 -8.18 2.29 0.95
N ILE A 697 -8.64 1.22 0.31
CA ILE A 697 -8.52 1.04 -1.14
C ILE A 697 -9.91 0.96 -1.74
N VAL A 698 -10.12 1.67 -2.85
CA VAL A 698 -11.28 1.52 -3.71
C VAL A 698 -10.82 0.78 -4.95
N ALA A 699 -11.29 -0.45 -5.14
CA ALA A 699 -10.97 -1.25 -6.31
C ALA A 699 -12.16 -1.26 -7.27
N ASP A 700 -12.01 -0.56 -8.39
CA ASP A 700 -13.04 -0.43 -9.41
C ASP A 700 -12.85 -1.47 -10.51
N GLU A 701 -13.61 -2.56 -10.43
CA GLU A 701 -13.54 -3.70 -11.34
C GLU A 701 -12.10 -4.18 -11.62
N PRO A 702 -11.30 -4.46 -10.57
CA PRO A 702 -9.87 -4.72 -10.70
C PRO A 702 -9.51 -6.03 -11.43
N ILE A 703 -10.51 -6.78 -11.89
CA ILE A 703 -10.36 -8.12 -12.47
C ILE A 703 -11.05 -8.28 -13.83
N ALA A 704 -11.79 -7.28 -14.30
CA ALA A 704 -12.70 -7.40 -15.44
C ALA A 704 -12.01 -7.83 -16.76
N SER A 705 -10.74 -7.50 -16.96
CA SER A 705 -9.97 -7.76 -18.18
C SER A 705 -9.07 -9.00 -18.10
N LEU A 706 -9.15 -9.80 -17.03
CA LEU A 706 -8.24 -10.91 -16.75
C LEU A 706 -8.90 -12.28 -16.95
N ASP A 707 -8.10 -13.29 -17.30
CA ASP A 707 -8.52 -14.69 -17.35
C ASP A 707 -8.93 -15.20 -15.96
N ILE A 708 -9.94 -16.08 -15.88
CA ILE A 708 -10.55 -16.59 -14.64
C ILE A 708 -9.50 -17.11 -13.63
N SER A 709 -8.48 -17.84 -14.11
CA SER A 709 -7.42 -18.36 -13.25
C SER A 709 -6.56 -17.25 -12.63
N ILE A 710 -6.30 -16.17 -13.37
CA ILE A 710 -5.54 -15.00 -12.91
C ILE A 710 -6.41 -14.14 -11.99
N GLN A 711 -7.70 -13.99 -12.26
CA GLN A 711 -8.64 -13.29 -11.39
C GLN A 711 -8.60 -13.86 -9.97
N ALA A 712 -8.72 -15.20 -9.83
CA ALA A 712 -8.67 -15.87 -8.53
C ALA A 712 -7.36 -15.59 -7.77
N GLN A 713 -6.22 -15.59 -8.47
CA GLN A 713 -4.92 -15.27 -7.86
C GLN A 713 -4.85 -13.81 -7.38
N VAL A 714 -5.35 -12.86 -8.17
CA VAL A 714 -5.36 -11.43 -7.81
C VAL A 714 -6.30 -11.15 -6.65
N VAL A 715 -7.47 -11.79 -6.62
CA VAL A 715 -8.45 -11.67 -5.53
C VAL A 715 -7.88 -12.22 -4.22
N ASN A 716 -7.26 -13.41 -4.25
CA ASN A 716 -6.59 -13.99 -3.08
C ASN A 716 -5.49 -13.06 -2.55
N LEU A 717 -4.67 -12.53 -3.45
CA LEU A 717 -3.63 -11.57 -3.11
C LEU A 717 -4.21 -10.33 -2.42
N LEU A 718 -5.27 -9.73 -2.95
CA LEU A 718 -5.92 -8.57 -2.34
C LEU A 718 -6.47 -8.90 -0.95
N LYS A 719 -7.14 -10.04 -0.80
CA LYS A 719 -7.70 -10.49 0.48
C LYS A 719 -6.62 -10.67 1.55
N GLU A 720 -5.50 -11.31 1.19
CA GLU A 720 -4.35 -11.48 2.09
C GLU A 720 -3.72 -10.14 2.48
N LEU A 721 -3.55 -9.23 1.52
CA LEU A 721 -2.94 -7.92 1.76
C LEU A 721 -3.82 -7.03 2.63
N CYS A 722 -5.15 -7.05 2.42
CA CYS A 722 -6.11 -6.32 3.25
C CYS A 722 -6.05 -6.76 4.72
N ILE A 723 -6.01 -8.07 4.96
CA ILE A 723 -5.92 -8.62 6.32
C ILE A 723 -4.54 -8.31 6.93
N LYS A 724 -3.45 -8.56 6.20
CA LYS A 724 -2.08 -8.39 6.71
C LYS A 724 -1.74 -6.94 7.03
N LYS A 725 -2.29 -5.99 6.26
CA LYS A 725 -2.01 -4.56 6.41
C LYS A 725 -3.14 -3.77 7.08
N ASN A 726 -4.20 -4.43 7.56
CA ASN A 726 -5.40 -3.82 8.15
C ASN A 726 -6.02 -2.72 7.25
N ILE A 727 -6.11 -2.99 5.95
CA ILE A 727 -6.65 -2.04 4.95
C ILE A 727 -8.12 -2.36 4.73
N GLY A 728 -8.99 -1.34 4.82
CA GLY A 728 -10.39 -1.46 4.38
C GLY A 728 -10.49 -1.42 2.86
N LEU A 729 -11.21 -2.36 2.25
CA LEU A 729 -11.33 -2.47 0.80
C LEU A 729 -12.78 -2.32 0.36
N ILE A 730 -13.06 -1.34 -0.50
CA ILE A 730 -14.31 -1.28 -1.26
C ILE A 730 -14.05 -1.98 -2.59
N PHE A 731 -14.66 -3.14 -2.80
CA PHE A 731 -14.50 -3.94 -4.00
C PHE A 731 -15.73 -3.76 -4.90
N ILE A 732 -15.58 -2.99 -5.97
CA ILE A 732 -16.62 -2.78 -6.97
C ILE A 732 -16.47 -3.86 -8.02
N ALA A 733 -17.53 -4.65 -8.23
CA ALA A 733 -17.55 -5.67 -9.28
C ALA A 733 -18.91 -5.74 -9.97
N HIS A 734 -18.90 -6.29 -11.18
CA HIS A 734 -20.09 -6.77 -11.86
C HIS A 734 -20.26 -8.30 -11.74
N ASP A 735 -19.17 -9.06 -11.54
CA ASP A 735 -19.24 -10.51 -11.32
C ASP A 735 -19.57 -10.83 -9.86
N LEU A 736 -20.79 -11.30 -9.65
CA LEU A 736 -21.35 -11.65 -8.36
C LEU A 736 -20.71 -12.90 -7.74
N SER A 737 -20.18 -13.81 -8.55
CA SER A 737 -19.56 -15.06 -8.08
C SER A 737 -18.27 -14.76 -7.31
N MET A 738 -17.51 -13.77 -7.79
CA MET A 738 -16.28 -13.33 -7.14
C MET A 738 -16.54 -12.58 -5.84
N ILE A 739 -17.65 -11.83 -5.76
CA ILE A 739 -18.03 -11.11 -4.54
C ILE A 739 -18.35 -12.08 -3.40
N GLU A 740 -19.09 -13.15 -3.68
CA GLU A 740 -19.41 -14.20 -2.70
C GLU A 740 -18.14 -14.75 -2.02
N TYR A 741 -17.07 -14.88 -2.81
CA TYR A 741 -15.79 -15.41 -2.33
C TYR A 741 -14.94 -14.39 -1.56
N VAL A 742 -14.94 -13.11 -1.99
CA VAL A 742 -14.01 -12.09 -1.48
C VAL A 742 -14.59 -11.21 -0.37
N ALA A 743 -15.85 -10.81 -0.47
CA ALA A 743 -16.41 -9.76 0.38
C ALA A 743 -17.00 -10.29 1.68
N ASP A 744 -16.77 -9.57 2.78
CA ASP A 744 -17.35 -9.85 4.09
C ASP A 744 -18.78 -9.29 4.20
N GLU A 745 -18.99 -8.08 3.68
CA GLU A 745 -20.30 -7.44 3.53
C GLU A 745 -20.57 -7.04 2.07
N VAL A 746 -21.84 -6.99 1.68
CA VAL A 746 -22.27 -6.63 0.35
C VAL A 746 -23.30 -5.50 0.37
N GLN A 747 -23.16 -4.59 -0.59
CA GLN A 747 -24.03 -3.45 -0.84
C GLN A 747 -24.52 -3.55 -2.29
N ILE A 748 -25.80 -3.86 -2.48
CA ILE A 748 -26.40 -4.04 -3.81
C ILE A 748 -27.00 -2.71 -4.26
N MET A 749 -26.49 -2.18 -5.37
CA MET A 749 -26.89 -0.92 -5.96
C MET A 749 -27.78 -1.11 -7.19
N HIS A 750 -28.86 -0.32 -7.25
CA HIS A 750 -29.70 -0.15 -8.42
C HIS A 750 -30.14 1.31 -8.54
N LEU A 751 -30.03 1.90 -9.74
CA LEU A 751 -30.41 3.29 -10.04
C LEU A 751 -29.87 4.32 -9.01
N GLY A 752 -28.61 4.18 -8.61
CA GLY A 752 -27.93 5.09 -7.68
C GLY A 752 -28.25 4.87 -6.20
N LYS A 753 -29.10 3.91 -5.84
CA LYS A 753 -29.49 3.60 -4.44
C LYS A 753 -28.98 2.24 -4.02
N ILE A 754 -28.70 2.07 -2.72
CA ILE A 754 -28.54 0.73 -2.13
C ILE A 754 -29.94 0.15 -1.94
N VAL A 755 -30.23 -0.95 -2.63
CA VAL A 755 -31.53 -1.62 -2.56
C VAL A 755 -31.55 -2.78 -1.56
N GLU A 756 -30.40 -3.38 -1.28
CA GLU A 756 -30.24 -4.45 -0.31
C GLU A 756 -28.80 -4.46 0.21
N SER A 757 -28.61 -4.63 1.52
CA SER A 757 -27.28 -4.62 2.12
C SER A 757 -27.17 -5.46 3.39
N GLY A 758 -25.97 -5.96 3.65
CA GLY A 758 -25.72 -6.84 4.79
C GLY A 758 -24.55 -7.79 4.61
N LYS A 759 -24.46 -8.78 5.50
CA LYS A 759 -23.44 -9.85 5.40
C LYS A 759 -23.60 -10.62 4.09
N THR A 760 -22.47 -10.87 3.41
CA THR A 760 -22.46 -11.57 2.12
C THR A 760 -23.17 -12.92 2.22
N GLU A 761 -22.83 -13.75 3.21
CA GLU A 761 -23.44 -15.06 3.41
C GLU A 761 -24.97 -14.99 3.60
N ALA A 762 -25.46 -13.98 4.33
CA ALA A 762 -26.89 -13.83 4.61
C ALA A 762 -27.68 -13.44 3.36
N ILE A 763 -27.15 -12.50 2.56
CA ILE A 763 -27.79 -12.03 1.33
C ILE A 763 -27.78 -13.11 0.25
N TYR A 764 -26.66 -13.82 0.08
CA TYR A 764 -26.56 -14.90 -0.91
C TYR A 764 -27.42 -16.11 -0.55
N ALA A 765 -27.60 -16.39 0.75
CA ALA A 765 -28.48 -17.45 1.21
C ALA A 765 -29.98 -17.11 1.04
N ASN A 766 -30.37 -15.87 1.35
CA ASN A 766 -31.76 -15.44 1.32
C ASN A 766 -31.94 -14.01 0.76
N PRO A 767 -31.82 -13.83 -0.57
CA PRO A 767 -32.06 -12.54 -1.21
C PRO A 767 -33.55 -12.17 -1.14
N ILE A 768 -33.86 -10.93 -0.73
CA ILE A 768 -35.26 -10.49 -0.54
C ILE A 768 -35.71 -9.55 -1.66
N HIS A 769 -34.86 -8.61 -2.08
CA HIS A 769 -35.27 -7.58 -3.03
C HIS A 769 -35.42 -8.18 -4.45
N PRO A 770 -36.50 -7.87 -5.21
CA PRO A 770 -36.74 -8.46 -6.53
C PRO A 770 -35.58 -8.30 -7.52
N TYR A 771 -34.95 -7.10 -7.52
CA TYR A 771 -33.73 -6.86 -8.30
C TYR A 771 -32.58 -7.79 -7.90
N THR A 772 -32.32 -7.98 -6.61
CA THR A 772 -31.26 -8.88 -6.11
C THR A 772 -31.53 -10.31 -6.54
N ILE A 773 -32.77 -10.78 -6.41
CA ILE A 773 -33.17 -12.13 -6.82
C ILE A 773 -32.91 -12.32 -8.32
N ASN A 774 -33.30 -11.36 -9.15
CA ASN A 774 -33.07 -11.41 -10.60
C ASN A 774 -31.58 -11.36 -10.95
N LEU A 775 -30.82 -10.50 -10.26
CA LEU A 775 -29.37 -10.38 -10.39
C LEU A 775 -28.68 -11.72 -10.07
N PHE A 776 -29.14 -12.42 -9.02
CA PHE A 776 -28.59 -13.72 -8.63
C PHE A 776 -29.05 -14.88 -9.52
N LYS A 777 -30.28 -14.84 -10.07
CA LYS A 777 -30.76 -15.81 -11.07
C LYS A 777 -29.95 -15.75 -12.36
N ALA A 778 -29.40 -14.58 -12.70
CA ALA A 778 -28.52 -14.43 -13.86
C ALA A 778 -27.12 -15.02 -13.65
N ILE A 779 -26.75 -15.40 -12.41
CA ILE A 779 -25.44 -15.99 -12.11
C ILE A 779 -25.43 -17.47 -12.51
N PRO A 780 -24.51 -17.91 -13.37
CA PRO A 780 -24.34 -19.32 -13.67
C PRO A 780 -23.81 -20.07 -12.44
N LYS A 781 -24.66 -20.85 -11.78
CA LYS A 781 -24.25 -21.80 -10.74
C LYS A 781 -23.91 -23.16 -11.36
N ILE A 782 -22.99 -23.92 -10.77
CA ILE A 782 -22.67 -25.29 -11.21
C ILE A 782 -23.93 -26.18 -11.23
N SER A 783 -24.84 -25.96 -10.30
CA SER A 783 -26.16 -26.62 -10.24
C SER A 783 -27.04 -26.32 -11.46
N ASN A 784 -26.85 -25.17 -12.12
CA ASN A 784 -27.67 -24.67 -13.22
C ASN A 784 -26.91 -24.71 -14.56
N ALA A 785 -25.74 -25.37 -14.61
CA ALA A 785 -24.89 -25.41 -15.81
C ALA A 785 -25.56 -26.05 -17.03
N ASN A 786 -26.59 -26.87 -16.82
CA ASN A 786 -27.37 -27.53 -17.87
C ASN A 786 -28.69 -26.80 -18.20
N GLU A 787 -29.04 -25.73 -17.50
CA GLU A 787 -30.23 -24.93 -17.80
C GLU A 787 -29.95 -23.95 -18.94
N LYS A 788 -30.87 -23.84 -19.91
CA LYS A 788 -30.76 -22.81 -20.95
C LYS A 788 -30.85 -21.44 -20.28
N PHE A 789 -29.89 -20.56 -20.56
CA PHE A 789 -29.96 -19.15 -20.15
C PHE A 789 -31.30 -18.56 -20.58
N GLN A 790 -32.15 -18.27 -19.59
CA GLN A 790 -33.38 -17.52 -19.81
C GLN A 790 -32.99 -16.03 -19.83
N ASN A 791 -33.50 -15.28 -20.80
CA ASN A 791 -33.42 -13.83 -20.74
C ASN A 791 -34.24 -13.36 -19.54
N VAL A 792 -33.57 -13.10 -18.42
CA VAL A 792 -34.20 -12.48 -17.25
C VAL A 792 -34.42 -11.01 -17.62
N SER A 793 -35.65 -10.64 -17.98
CA SER A 793 -36.01 -9.23 -17.99
C SER A 793 -35.94 -8.73 -16.55
N PHE A 794 -35.08 -7.77 -16.27
CA PHE A 794 -35.12 -7.07 -14.98
C PHE A 794 -36.48 -6.38 -14.86
N ALA A 795 -37.41 -7.02 -14.16
CA ALA A 795 -38.74 -6.49 -13.95
C ALA A 795 -38.62 -5.17 -13.17
N LEU A 796 -38.86 -4.06 -13.85
CA LEU A 796 -38.95 -2.72 -13.26
C LEU A 796 -40.31 -2.51 -12.60
N ASP A 797 -41.18 -3.52 -12.61
CA ASP A 797 -42.56 -3.49 -12.10
C ASP A 797 -42.63 -3.02 -10.64
N TYR A 798 -41.62 -3.31 -9.83
CA TYR A 798 -41.57 -2.86 -8.44
C TYR A 798 -41.41 -1.33 -8.30
N LEU A 799 -40.94 -0.63 -9.34
CA LEU A 799 -40.83 0.83 -9.34
C LEU A 799 -42.18 1.52 -9.50
N ASP A 800 -43.21 0.84 -10.04
CA ASP A 800 -44.53 1.44 -10.23
C ASP A 800 -45.18 1.80 -8.90
N GLU A 801 -45.03 0.95 -7.88
CA GLU A 801 -45.49 1.23 -6.52
C GLU A 801 -44.64 2.27 -5.78
N GLN A 802 -43.46 2.62 -6.30
CA GLN A 802 -42.54 3.61 -5.71
C GLN A 802 -42.71 5.02 -6.31
N LYS A 803 -43.73 5.21 -7.14
CA LYS A 803 -44.14 6.53 -7.63
C LYS A 803 -44.86 7.29 -6.51
N PHE A 804 -44.74 8.62 -6.55
CA PHE A 804 -45.49 9.49 -5.66
C PHE A 804 -46.99 9.11 -5.67
N PRO A 805 -47.65 8.94 -4.50
CA PRO A 805 -47.25 9.39 -3.15
C PRO A 805 -46.42 8.40 -2.30
N ASN A 806 -46.13 7.20 -2.80
CA ASN A 806 -45.44 6.17 -2.03
C ASN A 806 -43.92 6.40 -2.01
N VAL A 807 -43.37 6.75 -0.85
CA VAL A 807 -41.92 7.01 -0.69
C VAL A 807 -41.24 5.78 -0.07
N PRO A 808 -40.27 5.15 -0.75
CA PRO A 808 -39.55 4.00 -0.22
C PRO A 808 -38.47 4.40 0.80
N GLU A 809 -38.32 3.55 1.83
CA GLU A 809 -37.38 3.69 2.95
C GLU A 809 -36.56 2.40 3.12
N THR A 810 -35.50 2.45 3.92
CA THR A 810 -34.66 1.28 4.24
C THR A 810 -35.17 0.60 5.50
N PHE A 811 -35.52 -0.69 5.41
CA PHE A 811 -36.01 -1.49 6.53
C PHE A 811 -35.01 -2.58 6.93
N LYS A 812 -34.88 -2.82 8.23
CA LYS A 812 -34.11 -3.95 8.76
C LYS A 812 -34.98 -5.21 8.78
N VAL A 813 -34.51 -6.27 8.12
CA VAL A 813 -35.27 -7.51 7.90
C VAL A 813 -34.66 -8.73 8.61
N GLY A 814 -33.38 -8.65 8.97
CA GLY A 814 -32.65 -9.70 9.69
C GLY A 814 -31.48 -9.14 10.51
N GLU A 815 -30.61 -10.03 10.99
CA GLU A 815 -29.35 -9.62 11.62
C GLU A 815 -28.42 -9.05 10.56
N ASP A 816 -28.17 -7.74 10.62
CA ASP A 816 -27.40 -6.97 9.64
C ASP A 816 -27.88 -7.15 8.19
N HIS A 817 -29.18 -7.26 7.96
CA HIS A 817 -29.77 -7.35 6.62
C HIS A 817 -30.83 -6.26 6.45
N TYR A 818 -30.63 -5.40 5.45
CA TYR A 818 -31.45 -4.24 5.16
C TYR A 818 -31.95 -4.26 3.72
N VAL A 819 -33.20 -3.84 3.51
CA VAL A 819 -33.87 -3.81 2.20
C VAL A 819 -34.57 -2.47 2.00
N TYR A 820 -34.42 -1.89 0.80
CA TYR A 820 -35.06 -0.65 0.38
C TYR A 820 -36.39 -0.94 -0.32
N GLY A 821 -37.47 -0.32 0.14
CA GLY A 821 -38.79 -0.50 -0.48
C GLY A 821 -39.89 0.25 0.26
N THR A 822 -41.14 0.07 -0.14
CA THR A 822 -42.28 0.56 0.64
C THR A 822 -42.66 -0.46 1.73
N ALA A 823 -43.41 -0.01 2.75
CA ALA A 823 -43.86 -0.91 3.82
C ALA A 823 -44.80 -2.03 3.33
N SER A 824 -45.54 -1.82 2.22
CA SER A 824 -46.35 -2.86 1.57
C SER A 824 -45.46 -3.88 0.85
N GLN A 825 -44.50 -3.40 0.06
CA GLN A 825 -43.53 -4.22 -0.67
C GLN A 825 -42.75 -5.14 0.26
N LEU A 826 -42.24 -4.60 1.38
CA LEU A 826 -41.44 -5.41 2.30
C LEU A 826 -42.24 -6.59 2.88
N LYS A 827 -43.52 -6.39 3.22
CA LYS A 827 -44.39 -7.47 3.73
C LYS A 827 -44.58 -8.56 2.67
N GLN A 828 -44.76 -8.17 1.41
CA GLN A 828 -44.92 -9.09 0.30
C GLN A 828 -43.63 -9.87 0.02
N TRP A 829 -42.49 -9.18 -0.09
CA TRP A 829 -41.20 -9.81 -0.43
C TRP A 829 -40.70 -10.75 0.68
N THR A 830 -40.86 -10.37 1.95
CA THR A 830 -40.49 -11.23 3.08
C THR A 830 -41.38 -12.46 3.21
N HIS A 831 -42.68 -12.35 2.89
CA HIS A 831 -43.58 -13.50 2.85
C HIS A 831 -43.19 -14.47 1.74
N ASN A 832 -42.94 -13.97 0.53
CA ASN A 832 -42.50 -14.79 -0.60
C ASN A 832 -41.16 -15.49 -0.33
N ALA A 833 -40.19 -14.78 0.27
CA ALA A 833 -38.89 -15.36 0.63
C ALA A 833 -39.01 -16.51 1.66
N LYS A 834 -39.95 -16.40 2.62
CA LYS A 834 -40.23 -17.49 3.57
C LYS A 834 -40.83 -18.72 2.89
N LEU A 835 -41.80 -18.52 2.00
CA LEU A 835 -42.42 -19.61 1.23
C LEU A 835 -41.40 -20.33 0.34
N GLU A 836 -40.53 -19.60 -0.36
CA GLU A 836 -39.48 -20.22 -1.18
C GLU A 836 -38.47 -21.03 -0.36
N LYS A 837 -38.20 -20.61 0.90
CA LYS A 837 -37.31 -21.34 1.80
C LYS A 837 -37.93 -22.67 2.26
N GLU A 838 -39.20 -22.65 2.65
CA GLU A 838 -39.96 -23.87 3.02
C GLU A 838 -40.03 -24.86 1.84
N HIS A 839 -40.14 -24.36 0.60
CA HIS A 839 -40.13 -25.19 -0.61
C HIS A 839 -38.77 -25.79 -0.98
N LYS A 840 -37.64 -25.24 -0.52
CA LYS A 840 -36.29 -25.78 -0.76
C LYS A 840 -35.81 -26.75 0.32
N GLU A 841 -36.42 -26.71 1.50
CA GLU A 841 -36.14 -27.61 2.63
C GLU A 841 -36.98 -28.90 2.60
N LEU A 842 -38.00 -28.97 1.73
CA LEU A 842 -38.78 -30.15 1.33
C LEU A 842 -38.16 -30.81 0.08
#